data_AF-A0A2R4FF61-F1
#
_entry.id   AF-A0A2R4FF61-F1
#
_cell.length_a   1.000
_cell.length_b   1.000
_cell.length_c   1.000
_cell.angle_alpha   90.00
_cell.angle_beta   90.00
_cell.angle_gamma   90.00
#
_symmetry.space_group_name_H-M   'P 1'
#
loop_
_entity.id
_entity.type
_entity.pdbx_description
1 polymer ?
#
loop_
_entity_poly.entity_id
_entity_poly.type
_entity_poly.pdbx_seq_one_letter_code
_entity_poly.pdbx_strand_id
1 'polypeptide(L)'
;MAYSNVLYLALGTERVRAARWHVDRLVEGGARVTLVVPNHPQWKKLEPPPGVTVRRLGATEPRAALRAARRLLLGRNGPLREVDLLVAGDPQALPVAWAALRRRPELAVRLEPAEEPERRTGLTDLAVVTPWYPSPEDPDSEFVPSALDAVDPSVERISVLHTEEWPYPPQSAAAPHIDVVVERFGPKWSLPVVTDAPRGELTRVAVPNPVQSRAFAEQAEANLRALGAALPTGRIEAPLVHAYGGLAGGLPAVRLARPDARVVVSEQSERLSELLAQPAAKKLYAELLGRVAALLCVNPQLRDLVAAQFPQYAEKLHVLPYPVDPDRFPLRPTPPGNLLRWLHVGELPDERAVRALLAGFARSVGAEPEATLTVVGAGAMAGTVRARARDLDIAGRVTLRPAVPAEEYPALLHGHDLLVHLGRHDTFSTVVAAAVVTGLPVFATRSPGAEDVLGGVEPAAGLLVDLTNDPKVVVEGFRELRERLGTLNPAAARTAVLARYGRQAVAAALRRHHGLDQEPLPASAPLAEPVGAGVPAPAGSRSGQLPGPVPGDADRVVVVAISAGNVRRSKAFTHSVVARGMQVDLITADPGAANRVGLGHSVRIHPLAGHEERRPLLRAERLLLRKAPGKILSVARSRTRRMSALRPELTVAVAQWAHNRAAGAFHQKVFNRGYQVVRPLVLWRIARRQAVPKLDLGRTRRVVVSGVDGVTIGWKLARRHPKLPVTTSLAWADDES
;
A
#
# COMPACT_ATOMS: atom_id res chain seq x y z
N MET A 1 32.43 6.02 -17.83
CA MET A 1 31.81 6.87 -16.77
C MET A 1 32.77 7.97 -16.36
N ALA A 2 32.28 9.05 -15.74
CA ALA A 2 33.09 10.19 -15.29
C ALA A 2 34.04 9.89 -14.08
N TYR A 3 33.92 8.71 -13.47
CA TYR A 3 34.64 8.37 -12.23
C TYR A 3 35.45 7.08 -12.38
N SER A 4 36.73 7.11 -11.98
CA SER A 4 37.65 5.97 -12.10
C SER A 4 37.70 5.11 -10.84
N ASN A 5 37.62 5.74 -9.66
CA ASN A 5 37.68 5.03 -8.37
C ASN A 5 36.41 5.27 -7.55
N VAL A 6 35.62 4.20 -7.38
CA VAL A 6 34.30 4.29 -6.77
C VAL A 6 34.26 3.49 -5.47
N LEU A 7 33.81 4.13 -4.39
CA LEU A 7 33.44 3.44 -3.16
C LEU A 7 31.94 3.31 -3.09
N TYR A 8 31.43 2.08 -3.18
CA TYR A 8 30.01 1.78 -2.98
C TYR A 8 29.78 1.34 -1.54
N LEU A 9 29.03 2.12 -0.78
CA LEU A 9 28.72 1.84 0.62
C LEU A 9 27.24 1.49 0.77
N ALA A 10 26.96 0.28 1.27
CA ALA A 10 25.62 -0.16 1.64
C ALA A 10 25.67 -0.87 2.99
N LEU A 11 24.93 -0.36 3.98
CA LEU A 11 24.94 -0.84 5.37
C LEU A 11 23.64 -1.51 5.81
N GLY A 12 22.61 -1.45 4.97
CA GLY A 12 21.31 -2.10 5.11
C GLY A 12 21.23 -3.42 4.38
N THR A 13 20.01 -3.95 4.32
CA THR A 13 19.66 -5.28 3.81
C THR A 13 18.61 -5.24 2.71
N GLU A 14 17.95 -4.09 2.54
CA GLU A 14 16.81 -3.94 1.65
C GLU A 14 17.21 -3.62 0.22
N ARG A 15 18.45 -3.09 0.00
CA ARG A 15 18.92 -2.63 -1.31
C ARG A 15 20.06 -3.46 -1.93
N VAL A 16 20.00 -4.78 -1.75
CA VAL A 16 21.05 -5.69 -2.25
C VAL A 16 20.96 -5.82 -3.79
N ARG A 17 19.75 -5.80 -4.37
CA ARG A 17 19.53 -5.95 -5.81
C ARG A 17 20.03 -4.73 -6.58
N ALA A 18 19.70 -3.51 -6.15
CA ALA A 18 20.24 -2.30 -6.77
C ALA A 18 21.74 -2.18 -6.56
N ALA A 19 22.26 -2.56 -5.38
CA ALA A 19 23.70 -2.54 -5.17
C ALA A 19 24.44 -3.46 -6.16
N ARG A 20 23.91 -4.66 -6.43
CA ARG A 20 24.45 -5.53 -7.47
C ARG A 20 24.37 -4.85 -8.84
N TRP A 21 23.20 -4.37 -9.23
CA TRP A 21 22.97 -3.73 -10.53
C TRP A 21 23.88 -2.51 -10.77
N HIS A 22 24.03 -1.64 -9.76
CA HIS A 22 24.91 -0.48 -9.81
C HIS A 22 26.39 -0.87 -9.93
N VAL A 23 26.84 -1.86 -9.14
CA VAL A 23 28.23 -2.31 -9.16
C VAL A 23 28.57 -2.92 -10.52
N ASP A 24 27.65 -3.68 -11.12
CA ASP A 24 27.82 -4.25 -12.46
C ASP A 24 28.03 -3.15 -13.51
N ARG A 25 27.12 -2.17 -13.57
CA ARG A 25 27.26 -1.05 -14.52
C ARG A 25 28.52 -0.23 -14.28
N LEU A 26 28.91 -0.01 -13.02
CA LEU A 26 30.14 0.71 -12.70
C LEU A 26 31.36 -0.01 -13.26
N VAL A 27 31.44 -1.34 -13.12
CA VAL A 27 32.53 -2.16 -13.65
C VAL A 27 32.50 -2.21 -15.17
N GLU A 28 31.33 -2.40 -15.78
CA GLU A 28 31.13 -2.33 -17.25
C GLU A 28 31.57 -0.98 -17.81
N GLY A 29 31.31 0.10 -17.06
CA GLY A 29 31.74 1.46 -17.36
C GLY A 29 33.22 1.76 -17.10
N GLY A 30 34.01 0.75 -16.72
CA GLY A 30 35.47 0.81 -16.51
C GLY A 30 35.92 1.24 -15.12
N ALA A 31 35.02 1.39 -14.14
CA ALA A 31 35.38 1.87 -12.81
C ALA A 31 36.00 0.78 -11.92
N ARG A 32 37.00 1.16 -11.12
CA ARG A 32 37.50 0.34 -10.01
C ARG A 32 36.60 0.50 -8.80
N VAL A 33 35.87 -0.56 -8.45
CA VAL A 33 34.86 -0.50 -7.39
C VAL A 33 35.34 -1.16 -6.09
N THR A 34 35.28 -0.41 -4.99
CA THR A 34 35.35 -0.96 -3.63
C THR A 34 33.95 -1.01 -3.02
N LEU A 35 33.41 -2.21 -2.84
CA LEU A 35 32.10 -2.43 -2.23
C LEU A 35 32.26 -2.69 -0.73
N VAL A 36 31.65 -1.85 0.11
CA VAL A 36 31.68 -1.97 1.58
C VAL A 36 30.30 -2.34 2.09
N VAL A 37 30.18 -3.53 2.68
CA VAL A 37 28.90 -4.14 3.10
C VAL A 37 29.02 -4.85 4.46
N PRO A 38 27.93 -5.02 5.22
CA PRO A 38 27.96 -5.81 6.45
C PRO A 38 28.15 -7.30 6.16
N ASN A 39 28.71 -8.04 7.12
CA ASN A 39 28.82 -9.50 7.06
C ASN A 39 27.46 -10.17 7.33
N HIS A 40 26.49 -9.97 6.44
CA HIS A 40 25.10 -10.46 6.57
C HIS A 40 24.77 -11.54 5.53
N PRO A 41 23.91 -12.54 5.82
CA PRO A 41 23.57 -13.61 4.88
C PRO A 41 23.08 -13.13 3.50
N GLN A 42 22.30 -12.05 3.43
CA GLN A 42 21.83 -11.52 2.13
C GLN A 42 23.00 -11.03 1.25
N TRP A 43 24.01 -10.38 1.84
CA TRP A 43 25.21 -9.95 1.12
C TRP A 43 26.19 -11.09 0.81
N LYS A 44 26.10 -12.23 1.52
CA LYS A 44 26.92 -13.43 1.24
C LYS A 44 26.46 -14.16 -0.02
N LYS A 45 25.17 -14.09 -0.34
CA LYS A 45 24.60 -14.65 -1.57
C LYS A 45 24.97 -13.85 -2.82
N LEU A 46 25.49 -12.64 -2.64
CA LEU A 46 25.93 -11.79 -3.71
C LEU A 46 27.36 -12.17 -4.10
N GLU A 47 27.49 -12.79 -5.27
CA GLU A 47 28.75 -12.92 -5.98
C GLU A 47 28.97 -11.61 -6.73
N PRO A 48 29.98 -10.78 -6.42
CA PRO A 48 30.28 -9.54 -7.15
C PRO A 48 30.96 -9.85 -8.51
N PRO A 49 30.91 -8.95 -9.51
CA PRO A 49 31.61 -9.18 -10.75
C PRO A 49 33.15 -9.19 -10.54
N PRO A 50 33.93 -9.83 -11.44
CA PRO A 50 35.39 -9.81 -11.36
C PRO A 50 35.94 -8.38 -11.28
N GLY A 51 36.98 -8.17 -10.47
CA GLY A 51 37.62 -6.86 -10.30
C GLY A 51 37.02 -5.96 -9.20
N VAL A 52 35.95 -6.37 -8.53
CA VAL A 52 35.38 -5.64 -7.39
C VAL A 52 36.07 -6.02 -6.08
N THR A 53 36.58 -5.02 -5.35
CA THR A 53 37.12 -5.23 -4.00
C THR A 53 36.00 -5.19 -2.97
N VAL A 54 35.60 -6.34 -2.43
CA VAL A 54 34.55 -6.41 -1.39
C VAL A 54 35.15 -6.38 0.02
N ARG A 55 34.82 -5.35 0.80
CA ARG A 55 35.17 -5.22 2.22
C ARG A 55 33.96 -5.50 3.10
N ARG A 56 33.95 -6.68 3.73
CA ARG A 56 32.89 -7.08 4.65
C ARG A 56 33.16 -6.59 6.07
N LEU A 57 32.23 -5.84 6.65
CA LEU A 57 32.31 -5.36 8.02
C LEU A 57 31.94 -6.50 8.98
N GLY A 58 32.79 -6.78 9.98
CA GLY A 58 32.56 -7.85 10.97
C GLY A 58 31.34 -7.65 11.89
N ALA A 59 30.55 -6.60 11.67
CA ALA A 59 29.36 -6.29 12.45
C ALA A 59 28.09 -6.52 11.64
N THR A 60 27.15 -7.28 12.21
CA THR A 60 25.81 -7.54 11.64
C THR A 60 24.76 -6.54 12.13
N GLU A 61 24.92 -5.96 13.32
CA GLU A 61 23.98 -4.98 13.85
C GLU A 61 24.16 -3.59 13.21
N PRO A 62 23.08 -2.85 12.87
CA PRO A 62 23.16 -1.57 12.16
C PRO A 62 24.06 -0.51 12.81
N ARG A 63 24.02 -0.36 14.15
CA ARG A 63 24.88 0.61 14.87
C ARG A 63 26.35 0.20 14.88
N ALA A 64 26.62 -1.09 14.97
CA ALA A 64 27.98 -1.62 14.95
C ALA A 64 28.56 -1.54 13.53
N ALA A 65 27.77 -1.86 12.51
CA ALA A 65 28.10 -1.68 11.10
C ALA A 65 28.40 -0.20 10.79
N LEU A 66 27.56 0.74 11.24
CA LEU A 66 27.79 2.18 11.10
C LEU A 66 29.12 2.62 11.73
N ARG A 67 29.42 2.17 12.96
CA ARG A 67 30.69 2.49 13.64
C ARG A 67 31.91 1.86 12.94
N ALA A 68 31.78 0.62 12.47
CA ALA A 68 32.83 -0.08 11.75
C ALA A 68 33.12 0.61 10.40
N ALA A 69 32.08 0.95 9.64
CA ALA A 69 32.18 1.71 8.40
C ALA A 69 32.87 3.05 8.63
N ARG A 70 32.46 3.83 9.64
CA ARG A 70 33.13 5.11 9.96
C ARG A 70 34.59 4.94 10.31
N ARG A 71 34.97 3.90 11.07
CA ARG A 71 36.37 3.61 11.40
C ARG A 71 37.18 3.21 10.17
N LEU A 72 36.62 2.36 9.31
CA LEU A 72 37.27 1.91 8.09
C LEU A 72 37.47 3.05 7.09
N LEU A 73 36.38 3.73 6.71
CA LEU A 73 36.39 4.74 5.66
C LEU A 73 37.14 6.01 6.09
N LEU A 74 36.93 6.43 7.33
CA LEU A 74 37.50 7.67 7.86
C LEU A 74 38.81 7.41 8.66
N GLY A 75 39.38 6.21 8.58
CA GLY A 75 40.69 5.93 9.16
C GLY A 75 41.81 6.67 8.44
N ARG A 76 43.00 6.82 9.06
CA ARG A 76 44.15 7.47 8.43
C ARG A 76 44.49 6.83 7.07
N ASN A 77 44.45 5.50 6.96
CA ASN A 77 44.70 4.76 5.71
C ASN A 77 43.40 4.15 5.13
N GLY A 78 42.27 4.83 5.32
CA GLY A 78 40.98 4.36 4.83
C GLY A 78 40.84 4.48 3.30
N PRO A 79 39.95 3.70 2.68
CA PRO A 79 39.75 3.69 1.23
C PRO A 79 39.25 5.04 0.67
N LEU A 80 38.83 5.99 1.50
CA LEU A 80 38.32 7.29 1.07
C LEU A 80 39.39 8.20 0.42
N ARG A 81 40.68 7.91 0.59
CA ARG A 81 41.77 8.76 0.06
C ARG A 81 41.88 8.73 -1.45
N GLU A 82 41.65 7.57 -2.05
CA GLU A 82 41.86 7.30 -3.48
C GLU A 82 40.55 7.28 -4.27
N VAL A 83 39.46 7.69 -3.64
CA VAL A 83 38.11 7.63 -4.19
C VAL A 83 37.70 8.98 -4.76
N ASP A 84 37.16 8.95 -5.96
CA ASP A 84 36.64 10.11 -6.68
C ASP A 84 35.11 10.22 -6.50
N LEU A 85 34.43 9.07 -6.34
CA LEU A 85 32.99 8.98 -6.08
C LEU A 85 32.68 8.05 -4.89
N LEU A 86 31.95 8.58 -3.91
CA LEU A 86 31.31 7.80 -2.86
C LEU A 86 29.81 7.64 -3.17
N VAL A 87 29.37 6.40 -3.38
CA VAL A 87 27.96 6.05 -3.50
C VAL A 87 27.43 5.57 -2.15
N ALA A 88 26.41 6.25 -1.63
CA ALA A 88 25.65 5.84 -0.46
C ALA A 88 24.40 5.08 -0.93
N GLY A 89 24.57 3.79 -1.23
CA GLY A 89 23.58 2.97 -1.92
C GLY A 89 22.34 2.59 -1.11
N ASP A 90 22.26 2.98 0.16
CA ASP A 90 21.10 2.80 1.03
C ASP A 90 20.99 3.86 2.14
N PRO A 91 19.82 3.99 2.80
CA PRO A 91 19.63 4.97 3.87
C PRO A 91 20.59 4.83 5.06
N GLN A 92 21.10 3.63 5.32
CA GLN A 92 21.99 3.35 6.44
C GLN A 92 23.42 3.87 6.19
N ALA A 93 23.82 4.03 4.93
CA ALA A 93 25.11 4.59 4.52
C ALA A 93 25.19 6.12 4.67
N LEU A 94 24.05 6.82 4.65
CA LEU A 94 23.97 8.29 4.62
C LEU A 94 24.75 9.00 5.73
N PRO A 95 24.69 8.56 7.01
CA PRO A 95 25.46 9.22 8.07
C PRO A 95 26.97 9.07 7.94
N VAL A 96 27.45 8.04 7.24
CA VAL A 96 28.89 7.85 6.94
C VAL A 96 29.28 8.73 5.76
N ALA A 97 28.46 8.76 4.71
CA ALA A 97 28.69 9.60 3.53
C ALA A 97 28.75 11.08 3.90
N TRP A 98 27.85 11.54 4.75
CA TRP A 98 27.90 12.90 5.30
C TRP A 98 29.20 13.18 6.09
N ALA A 99 29.67 12.20 6.87
CA ALA A 99 30.92 12.35 7.61
C ALA A 99 32.17 12.34 6.70
N ALA A 100 32.11 11.64 5.57
CA ALA A 100 33.13 11.65 4.54
C ALA A 100 33.22 13.01 3.84
N LEU A 101 32.08 13.55 3.40
CA LEU A 101 31.99 14.87 2.76
C LEU A 101 32.53 15.99 3.67
N ARG A 102 32.29 15.90 4.98
CA ARG A 102 32.87 16.87 5.93
C ARG A 102 34.38 16.84 6.06
N ARG A 103 35.01 15.71 5.71
CA ARG A 103 36.47 15.56 5.72
C ARG A 103 37.10 15.85 4.37
N ARG A 104 36.35 15.57 3.29
CA ARG A 104 36.72 15.83 1.90
C ARG A 104 35.56 16.54 1.20
N PRO A 105 35.44 17.87 1.33
CA PRO A 105 34.35 18.64 0.71
C PRO A 105 34.29 18.53 -0.81
N GLU A 106 35.40 18.20 -1.45
CA GLU A 106 35.56 18.00 -2.89
C GLU A 106 35.14 16.61 -3.38
N LEU A 107 34.92 15.65 -2.46
CA LEU A 107 34.50 14.30 -2.81
C LEU A 107 33.10 14.31 -3.42
N ALA A 108 32.95 13.74 -4.62
CA ALA A 108 31.61 13.51 -5.17
C ALA A 108 30.88 12.47 -4.32
N VAL A 109 29.70 12.83 -3.81
CA VAL A 109 28.83 11.93 -3.04
C VAL A 109 27.49 11.85 -3.75
N ARG A 110 27.03 10.62 -4.00
CA ARG A 110 25.72 10.35 -4.62
C ARG A 110 24.97 9.25 -3.89
N LEU A 111 23.66 9.23 -4.07
CA LEU A 111 22.79 8.12 -3.67
C LEU A 111 22.92 6.95 -4.65
N GLU A 112 22.86 7.25 -5.94
CA GLU A 112 23.03 6.30 -7.03
C GLU A 112 24.14 6.76 -7.98
N PRO A 113 24.85 5.83 -8.63
CA PRO A 113 25.71 6.19 -9.75
C PRO A 113 24.86 6.70 -10.93
N ALA A 114 25.42 7.64 -11.68
CA ALA A 114 24.83 8.13 -12.94
C ALA A 114 25.93 8.16 -13.99
N GLU A 115 25.58 7.78 -15.22
CA GLU A 115 26.50 7.83 -16.37
C GLU A 115 26.81 9.26 -16.76
N GLU A 116 25.76 10.10 -16.78
CA GLU A 116 25.83 11.54 -17.04
C GLU A 116 25.49 12.32 -15.75
N PRO A 117 26.46 12.50 -14.84
CA PRO A 117 26.20 13.13 -13.53
C PRO A 117 25.68 14.57 -13.62
N GLU A 118 25.98 15.26 -14.71
CA GLU A 118 25.56 16.64 -14.94
C GLU A 118 24.21 16.75 -15.65
N ARG A 119 23.68 15.66 -16.22
CA ARG A 119 22.37 15.66 -16.87
C ARG A 119 21.29 16.13 -15.89
N ARG A 120 20.39 16.96 -16.39
CA ARG A 120 19.23 17.51 -15.67
C ARG A 120 17.99 17.24 -16.49
N THR A 121 16.85 17.21 -15.82
CA THR A 121 15.53 17.02 -16.45
C THR A 121 15.31 18.04 -17.56
N GLY A 122 14.92 17.55 -18.74
CA GLY A 122 14.69 18.38 -19.93
C GLY A 122 13.32 19.09 -19.97
N LEU A 123 13.10 19.89 -21.02
CA LEU A 123 11.79 20.47 -21.33
C LEU A 123 10.79 19.37 -21.66
N THR A 124 9.56 19.51 -21.18
CA THR A 124 8.57 18.44 -21.17
C THR A 124 7.17 18.99 -21.42
N ASP A 125 6.37 18.27 -22.22
CA ASP A 125 4.95 18.56 -22.46
C ASP A 125 4.05 17.86 -21.42
N LEU A 126 4.39 16.61 -21.04
CA LEU A 126 3.76 15.85 -19.97
C LEU A 126 4.78 15.37 -18.92
N ALA A 127 4.65 15.85 -17.69
CA ALA A 127 5.39 15.30 -16.55
C ALA A 127 4.57 14.21 -15.85
N VAL A 128 5.12 13.01 -15.76
CA VAL A 128 4.52 11.89 -15.02
C VAL A 128 5.18 11.72 -13.67
N VAL A 129 4.45 11.96 -12.58
CA VAL A 129 4.99 11.86 -11.22
C VAL A 129 4.57 10.53 -10.59
N THR A 130 5.52 9.69 -10.22
CA THR A 130 5.17 8.36 -9.68
C THR A 130 6.18 7.87 -8.66
N PRO A 131 5.76 7.19 -7.58
CA PRO A 131 6.68 6.39 -6.76
C PRO A 131 6.95 4.99 -7.35
N TRP A 132 6.17 4.57 -8.35
CA TRP A 132 6.24 3.24 -8.97
C TRP A 132 6.61 3.36 -10.44
N TYR A 133 7.85 3.02 -10.73
CA TYR A 133 8.42 2.91 -12.06
C TYR A 133 9.57 1.89 -11.97
N PRO A 134 9.94 1.20 -13.06
CA PRO A 134 11.05 0.27 -13.04
C PRO A 134 12.31 0.89 -12.45
N SER A 135 12.89 0.21 -11.46
CA SER A 135 14.12 0.62 -10.77
C SER A 135 15.09 -0.56 -10.63
N PRO A 136 16.36 -0.31 -10.29
CA PRO A 136 17.29 -1.40 -9.98
C PRO A 136 16.83 -2.31 -8.80
N GLU A 137 15.99 -1.83 -7.89
CA GLU A 137 15.37 -2.66 -6.85
C GLU A 137 14.11 -3.38 -7.34
N ASP A 138 13.30 -2.68 -8.12
CA ASP A 138 12.02 -3.17 -8.64
C ASP A 138 11.92 -2.97 -10.17
N PRO A 139 12.65 -3.77 -10.96
CA PRO A 139 12.67 -3.63 -12.42
C PRO A 139 11.38 -4.15 -13.07
N ASP A 140 10.58 -4.92 -12.31
CA ASP A 140 9.40 -5.63 -12.79
C ASP A 140 8.12 -4.75 -12.67
N SER A 141 8.29 -3.46 -12.36
CA SER A 141 7.20 -2.48 -12.16
C SER A 141 6.56 -2.03 -13.49
N GLU A 142 5.59 -2.77 -14.02
CA GLU A 142 5.04 -2.52 -15.37
C GLU A 142 3.92 -1.49 -15.47
N PHE A 143 3.35 -1.07 -14.33
CA PHE A 143 2.10 -0.32 -14.33
C PHE A 143 2.17 1.02 -15.06
N VAL A 144 3.07 1.92 -14.63
CA VAL A 144 3.21 3.24 -15.26
C VAL A 144 3.73 3.15 -16.69
N PRO A 145 4.73 2.31 -17.03
CA PRO A 145 5.10 2.06 -18.43
C PRO A 145 3.90 1.72 -19.32
N SER A 146 3.03 0.78 -18.90
CA SER A 146 1.85 0.39 -19.67
C SER A 146 0.83 1.53 -19.79
N ALA A 147 0.69 2.37 -18.75
CA ALA A 147 -0.17 3.55 -18.79
C ALA A 147 0.35 4.63 -19.74
N LEU A 148 1.68 4.78 -19.86
CA LEU A 148 2.32 5.69 -20.81
C LEU A 148 2.08 5.28 -22.26
N ASP A 149 1.94 3.98 -22.55
CA ASP A 149 1.60 3.51 -23.90
C ASP A 149 0.18 3.89 -24.36
N ALA A 150 -0.69 4.27 -23.42
CA ALA A 150 -2.02 4.81 -23.70
C ALA A 150 -2.07 6.34 -23.75
N VAL A 151 -0.95 7.04 -23.52
CA VAL A 151 -0.90 8.50 -23.67
C VAL A 151 -1.04 8.88 -25.14
N ASP A 152 -1.70 10.01 -25.38
CA ASP A 152 -1.96 10.50 -26.73
C ASP A 152 -0.65 10.72 -27.52
N PRO A 153 -0.53 10.23 -28.76
CA PRO A 153 0.66 10.41 -29.57
C PRO A 153 1.04 11.87 -29.85
N SER A 154 0.12 12.83 -29.71
CA SER A 154 0.44 14.26 -29.85
C SER A 154 1.31 14.82 -28.71
N VAL A 155 1.49 14.05 -27.63
CA VAL A 155 2.37 14.40 -26.51
C VAL A 155 3.78 13.88 -26.83
N GLU A 156 4.60 14.72 -27.44
CA GLU A 156 5.92 14.32 -27.95
C GLU A 156 6.98 14.19 -26.84
N ARG A 157 6.99 15.11 -25.87
CA ARG A 157 8.01 15.14 -24.81
C ARG A 157 7.42 14.75 -23.46
N ILE A 158 7.72 13.53 -23.02
CA ILE A 158 7.31 13.00 -21.72
C ILE A 158 8.52 12.89 -20.80
N SER A 159 8.36 13.30 -19.54
CA SER A 159 9.36 13.09 -18.49
C SER A 159 8.72 12.39 -17.30
N VAL A 160 9.26 11.23 -16.94
CA VAL A 160 8.85 10.45 -15.77
C VAL A 160 9.70 10.91 -14.58
N LEU A 161 9.05 11.54 -13.62
CA LEU A 161 9.60 11.95 -12.34
C LEU A 161 9.35 10.85 -11.31
N HIS A 162 10.30 9.92 -11.19
CA HIS A 162 10.19 8.73 -10.34
C HIS A 162 10.77 8.99 -8.95
N THR A 163 9.92 9.05 -7.92
CA THR A 163 10.34 9.15 -6.52
C THR A 163 10.50 7.75 -5.91
N GLU A 164 11.67 7.14 -6.06
CA GLU A 164 11.94 5.79 -5.56
C GLU A 164 12.07 5.78 -4.04
N GLU A 165 11.15 5.10 -3.36
CA GLU A 165 11.16 5.02 -1.90
C GLU A 165 12.26 4.08 -1.40
N TRP A 166 13.10 4.56 -0.49
CA TRP A 166 14.19 3.81 0.13
C TRP A 166 13.85 3.51 1.60
N PRO A 167 13.19 2.37 1.88
CA PRO A 167 12.73 2.05 3.22
C PRO A 167 13.89 1.79 4.20
N TYR A 168 13.78 2.31 5.43
CA TYR A 168 14.64 1.88 6.55
C TYR A 168 13.86 1.64 7.85
N PRO A 169 14.24 0.65 8.68
CA PRO A 169 13.50 0.36 9.91
C PRO A 169 13.52 1.55 10.88
N PRO A 170 12.38 2.08 11.34
CA PRO A 170 12.36 3.21 12.28
C PRO A 170 12.88 2.82 13.68
N GLN A 171 12.83 1.53 14.01
CA GLN A 171 13.47 1.02 15.24
C GLN A 171 14.98 0.84 15.07
N SER A 172 15.52 1.06 13.87
CA SER A 172 16.96 1.03 13.66
C SER A 172 17.62 2.07 14.54
N ALA A 173 18.67 1.61 15.17
CA ALA A 173 19.49 2.38 16.06
C ALA A 173 20.22 3.53 15.31
N ALA A 174 20.23 3.49 13.97
CA ALA A 174 20.70 4.53 13.06
C ALA A 174 19.62 5.53 12.58
N ALA A 175 18.32 5.24 12.74
CA ALA A 175 17.22 6.05 12.18
C ALA A 175 17.30 7.55 12.53
N PRO A 176 17.57 7.98 13.77
CA PRO A 176 17.69 9.41 14.09
C PRO A 176 18.83 10.11 13.35
N HIS A 177 19.90 9.38 13.02
CA HIS A 177 21.00 9.92 12.23
C HIS A 177 20.61 10.08 10.77
N ILE A 178 19.82 9.13 10.24
CA ILE A 178 19.32 9.16 8.87
C ILE A 178 18.37 10.36 8.70
N ASP A 179 17.36 10.46 9.58
CA ASP A 179 16.37 11.55 9.54
C ASP A 179 17.03 12.93 9.50
N VAL A 180 17.99 13.18 10.41
CA VAL A 180 18.68 14.46 10.52
C VAL A 180 19.54 14.75 9.28
N VAL A 181 20.22 13.74 8.72
CA VAL A 181 21.06 13.92 7.53
C VAL A 181 20.21 14.19 6.29
N VAL A 182 19.13 13.44 6.11
CA VAL A 182 18.17 13.62 5.00
C VAL A 182 17.52 15.00 5.07
N GLU A 183 17.02 15.41 6.24
CA GLU A 183 16.36 16.71 6.42
C GLU A 183 17.28 17.91 6.18
N ARG A 184 18.53 17.88 6.67
CA ARG A 184 19.44 19.04 6.54
C ARG A 184 20.19 19.09 5.22
N PHE A 185 20.56 17.94 4.67
CA PHE A 185 21.53 17.88 3.60
C PHE A 185 21.01 17.20 2.36
N GLY A 186 19.90 16.45 2.41
CA GLY A 186 19.31 15.74 1.28
C GLY A 186 19.51 16.45 -0.07
N PRO A 187 19.09 17.72 -0.22
CA PRO A 187 19.20 18.48 -1.47
C PRO A 187 20.61 18.60 -2.08
N LYS A 188 21.70 18.45 -1.32
CA LYS A 188 23.08 18.65 -1.81
C LYS A 188 23.70 17.43 -2.51
N TRP A 189 23.09 16.26 -2.38
CA TRP A 189 23.66 14.97 -2.83
C TRP A 189 22.59 14.01 -3.36
N SER A 190 21.30 14.33 -3.17
CA SER A 190 20.18 13.75 -3.90
C SER A 190 20.10 14.31 -5.33
N LEU A 191 21.21 14.25 -6.07
CA LEU A 191 21.16 14.52 -7.50
C LEU A 191 20.34 13.41 -8.17
N PRO A 192 19.37 13.76 -9.03
CA PRO A 192 18.60 12.75 -9.73
C PRO A 192 19.52 11.93 -10.65
N VAL A 193 19.10 10.70 -10.92
CA VAL A 193 19.60 9.92 -12.05
C VAL A 193 18.67 10.20 -13.23
N VAL A 194 19.22 10.79 -14.29
CA VAL A 194 18.47 11.09 -15.51
C VAL A 194 18.94 10.16 -16.61
N THR A 195 18.01 9.42 -17.21
CA THR A 195 18.27 8.44 -18.27
C THR A 195 17.16 8.46 -19.31
N ASP A 196 17.45 7.96 -20.51
CA ASP A 196 16.41 7.73 -21.50
C ASP A 196 15.56 6.49 -21.16
N ALA A 197 14.28 6.56 -21.48
CA ALA A 197 13.29 5.51 -21.30
C ALA A 197 12.47 5.33 -22.59
N PRO A 198 11.80 4.19 -22.82
CA PRO A 198 11.10 3.92 -24.08
C PRO A 198 10.07 4.98 -24.50
N ARG A 199 9.44 5.65 -23.54
CA ARG A 199 8.43 6.70 -23.75
C ARG A 199 8.87 8.09 -23.30
N GLY A 200 10.18 8.38 -23.28
CA GLY A 200 10.70 9.71 -22.96
C GLY A 200 11.89 9.68 -22.02
N GLU A 201 11.99 10.67 -21.14
CA GLU A 201 13.07 10.74 -20.15
C GLU A 201 12.61 10.20 -18.79
N LEU A 202 13.50 9.52 -18.06
CA LEU A 202 13.32 9.14 -16.66
C LEU A 202 14.23 9.98 -15.77
N THR A 203 13.64 10.73 -14.84
CA THR A 203 14.32 11.37 -13.71
C THR A 203 14.00 10.60 -12.44
N ARG A 204 14.93 9.76 -11.98
CA ARG A 204 14.78 8.99 -10.74
C ARG A 204 15.41 9.73 -9.56
N VAL A 205 14.63 9.84 -8.48
CA VAL A 205 14.98 10.53 -7.24
C VAL A 205 14.82 9.55 -6.08
N ALA A 206 15.92 9.24 -5.41
CA ALA A 206 15.91 8.42 -4.21
C ALA A 206 15.29 9.15 -3.03
N VAL A 207 14.33 8.50 -2.35
CA VAL A 207 13.57 9.05 -1.22
C VAL A 207 13.75 8.16 0.02
N PRO A 208 14.79 8.40 0.85
CA PRO A 208 14.93 7.73 2.13
C PRO A 208 13.72 7.96 3.02
N ASN A 209 13.02 6.90 3.39
CA ASN A 209 11.85 6.98 4.25
C ASN A 209 11.85 5.91 5.35
N PRO A 210 11.56 6.26 6.61
CA PRO A 210 11.35 5.25 7.63
C PRO A 210 10.16 4.34 7.27
N VAL A 211 10.33 3.01 7.40
CA VAL A 211 9.26 2.02 7.28
C VAL A 211 8.28 2.20 8.44
N GLN A 212 7.40 3.17 8.32
CA GLN A 212 6.26 3.36 9.18
C GLN A 212 5.05 2.96 8.35
N SER A 213 4.56 1.75 8.59
CA SER A 213 3.46 1.14 7.82
C SER A 213 2.19 1.99 7.78
N ARG A 214 2.11 3.14 8.44
CA ARG A 214 0.93 4.01 8.51
C ARG A 214 1.24 5.52 8.51
N ALA A 215 2.40 5.99 8.06
CA ALA A 215 2.70 7.43 8.07
C ALA A 215 2.52 8.08 6.68
N PHE A 216 1.35 7.94 6.05
CA PHE A 216 1.13 8.34 4.65
C PHE A 216 1.39 9.83 4.37
N ALA A 217 1.06 10.71 5.32
CA ALA A 217 1.33 12.14 5.19
C ALA A 217 2.84 12.43 5.18
N GLU A 218 3.58 11.82 6.11
CA GLU A 218 5.05 11.98 6.19
C GLU A 218 5.73 11.42 4.93
N GLN A 219 5.21 10.29 4.40
CA GLN A 219 5.66 9.70 3.15
C GLN A 219 5.48 10.66 1.96
N ALA A 220 4.26 11.17 1.76
CA ALA A 220 3.97 12.09 0.68
C ALA A 220 4.79 13.39 0.78
N GLU A 221 5.00 13.91 1.99
CA GLU A 221 5.85 15.08 2.19
C GLU A 221 7.34 14.80 1.93
N ALA A 222 7.81 13.58 2.18
CA ALA A 222 9.18 13.18 1.82
C ALA A 222 9.37 13.13 0.30
N ASN A 223 8.42 12.54 -0.42
CA ASN A 223 8.40 12.55 -1.90
C ASN A 223 8.39 13.99 -2.44
N LEU A 224 7.56 14.87 -1.86
CA LEU A 224 7.50 16.29 -2.22
C LEU A 224 8.84 16.99 -2.05
N ARG A 225 9.48 16.84 -0.87
CA ARG A 225 10.77 17.50 -0.58
C ARG A 225 11.88 16.97 -1.48
N ALA A 226 11.93 15.66 -1.70
CA ALA A 226 12.98 15.04 -2.51
C ALA A 226 12.84 15.47 -3.98
N LEU A 227 11.63 15.40 -4.55
CA LEU A 227 11.40 15.81 -5.93
C LEU A 227 11.65 17.31 -6.12
N GLY A 228 11.13 18.16 -5.23
CA GLY A 228 11.37 19.61 -5.29
C GLY A 228 12.85 19.98 -5.17
N ALA A 229 13.66 19.19 -4.46
CA ALA A 229 15.11 19.41 -4.39
C ALA A 229 15.87 18.92 -5.63
N ALA A 230 15.33 17.94 -6.35
CA ALA A 230 15.94 17.36 -7.54
C ALA A 230 15.65 18.17 -8.82
N LEU A 231 14.53 18.91 -8.84
CA LEU A 231 14.12 19.71 -10.00
C LEU A 231 14.94 21.01 -10.11
N PRO A 232 15.41 21.39 -11.33
CA PRO A 232 16.27 22.57 -11.51
C PRO A 232 15.69 23.89 -10.96
N THR A 233 14.40 24.12 -11.15
CA THR A 233 13.68 25.32 -10.67
C THR A 233 12.98 25.10 -9.33
N GLY A 234 13.07 23.88 -8.79
CA GLY A 234 12.23 23.41 -7.69
C GLY A 234 10.75 23.23 -8.05
N ARG A 235 10.39 23.31 -9.35
CA ARG A 235 9.04 23.14 -9.87
C ARG A 235 9.00 22.19 -11.07
N ILE A 236 7.82 21.66 -11.34
CA ILE A 236 7.52 20.88 -12.54
C ILE A 236 7.06 21.86 -13.62
N GLU A 237 7.89 22.07 -14.64
CA GLU A 237 7.69 23.09 -15.67
C GLU A 237 6.77 22.64 -16.84
N ALA A 238 6.19 21.44 -16.74
CA ALA A 238 5.29 20.91 -17.75
C ALA A 238 3.88 21.53 -17.66
N PRO A 239 3.22 21.82 -18.80
CA PRO A 239 1.84 22.31 -18.82
C PRO A 239 0.82 21.22 -18.43
N LEU A 240 1.17 19.95 -18.62
CA LEU A 240 0.38 18.81 -18.18
C LEU A 240 1.18 17.99 -17.17
N VAL A 241 0.56 17.68 -16.03
CA VAL A 241 1.14 16.83 -14.98
C VAL A 241 0.17 15.70 -14.66
N HIS A 242 0.62 14.46 -14.80
CA HIS A 242 -0.15 13.28 -14.43
C HIS A 242 0.59 12.50 -13.34
N ALA A 243 0.04 12.51 -12.12
CA ALA A 243 0.60 11.74 -11.02
C ALA A 243 -0.07 10.38 -10.83
N TYR A 244 0.71 9.39 -10.44
CA TYR A 244 0.23 8.08 -10.00
C TYR A 244 0.47 7.88 -8.50
N GLY A 245 -0.41 7.11 -7.87
CA GLY A 245 -0.28 6.74 -6.46
C GLY A 245 -0.94 7.65 -5.47
N GLY A 246 -2.05 8.26 -5.88
CA GLY A 246 -2.88 9.04 -4.99
C GLY A 246 -2.05 10.11 -4.31
N LEU A 247 -1.99 10.09 -2.98
CA LEU A 247 -1.26 11.09 -2.22
C LEU A 247 0.27 11.07 -2.44
N ALA A 248 0.87 9.92 -2.72
CA ALA A 248 2.33 9.77 -2.78
C ALA A 248 2.95 10.52 -3.97
N GLY A 249 2.43 10.31 -5.19
CA GLY A 249 2.80 11.10 -6.37
C GLY A 249 1.97 12.38 -6.53
N GLY A 250 0.72 12.39 -6.06
CA GLY A 250 -0.19 13.51 -6.23
C GLY A 250 0.15 14.73 -5.39
N LEU A 251 0.66 14.57 -4.15
CA LEU A 251 1.07 15.72 -3.34
C LEU A 251 2.27 16.49 -3.97
N PRO A 252 3.36 15.83 -4.41
CA PRO A 252 4.39 16.48 -5.21
C PRO A 252 3.82 17.16 -6.46
N ALA A 253 2.95 16.48 -7.22
CA ALA A 253 2.38 17.07 -8.43
C ALA A 253 1.57 18.34 -8.16
N VAL A 254 0.66 18.35 -7.19
CA VAL A 254 -0.18 19.53 -6.92
C VAL A 254 0.60 20.72 -6.34
N ARG A 255 1.70 20.48 -5.62
CA ARG A 255 2.48 21.56 -4.98
C ARG A 255 3.68 22.03 -5.80
N LEU A 256 4.22 21.20 -6.67
CA LEU A 256 5.40 21.55 -7.50
C LEU A 256 5.02 21.94 -8.93
N ALA A 257 3.83 21.56 -9.42
CA ALA A 257 3.36 21.99 -10.73
C ALA A 257 3.20 23.51 -10.81
N ARG A 258 3.39 24.07 -12.00
CA ARG A 258 3.08 25.46 -12.27
C ARG A 258 1.61 25.80 -11.95
N PRO A 259 1.28 27.06 -11.64
CA PRO A 259 -0.10 27.46 -11.33
C PRO A 259 -1.10 27.23 -12.48
N ASP A 260 -0.63 27.37 -13.72
CA ASP A 260 -1.40 27.16 -14.96
C ASP A 260 -1.43 25.70 -15.43
N ALA A 261 -0.58 24.84 -14.87
CA ALA A 261 -0.52 23.44 -15.27
C ALA A 261 -1.85 22.72 -14.97
N ARG A 262 -2.26 21.87 -15.92
CA ARG A 262 -3.35 20.93 -15.72
C ARG A 262 -2.83 19.71 -14.97
N VAL A 263 -3.35 19.47 -13.78
CA VAL A 263 -2.92 18.35 -12.92
C VAL A 263 -3.99 17.27 -12.86
N VAL A 264 -3.62 16.05 -13.23
CA VAL A 264 -4.44 14.84 -13.15
C VAL A 264 -3.76 13.85 -12.19
N VAL A 265 -4.54 13.16 -11.37
CA VAL A 265 -4.01 12.17 -10.42
C VAL A 265 -4.74 10.85 -10.60
N SER A 266 -4.00 9.75 -10.73
CA SER A 266 -4.54 8.39 -10.68
C SER A 266 -4.41 7.78 -9.28
N GLU A 267 -5.52 7.22 -8.79
CA GLU A 267 -5.63 6.59 -7.47
C GLU A 267 -5.88 5.08 -7.60
N GLN A 268 -5.00 4.31 -6.94
CA GLN A 268 -4.98 2.85 -6.99
C GLN A 268 -4.59 2.22 -5.64
N SER A 269 -4.52 3.01 -4.58
CA SER A 269 -4.06 2.51 -3.28
C SER A 269 -5.11 1.58 -2.67
N GLU A 270 -4.73 0.31 -2.46
CA GLU A 270 -5.51 -0.64 -1.65
C GLU A 270 -5.70 -0.14 -0.19
N ARG A 271 -4.87 0.82 0.22
CA ARG A 271 -4.81 1.37 1.58
C ARG A 271 -5.41 2.75 1.69
N LEU A 272 -6.16 3.20 0.68
CA LEU A 272 -6.80 4.51 0.68
C LEU A 272 -7.72 4.73 1.91
N SER A 273 -8.44 3.69 2.33
CA SER A 273 -9.28 3.75 3.54
C SER A 273 -8.46 4.00 4.81
N GLU A 274 -7.31 3.34 4.96
CA GLU A 274 -6.38 3.57 6.08
C GLU A 274 -5.74 4.95 6.02
N LEU A 275 -5.46 5.45 4.82
CA LEU A 275 -4.92 6.78 4.59
C LEU A 275 -5.93 7.86 4.98
N LEU A 276 -7.16 7.79 4.47
CA LEU A 276 -8.22 8.76 4.75
C LEU A 276 -8.70 8.72 6.21
N ALA A 277 -8.46 7.63 6.93
CA ALA A 277 -8.69 7.56 8.37
C ALA A 277 -7.72 8.45 9.18
N GLN A 278 -6.60 8.89 8.60
CA GLN A 278 -5.61 9.74 9.28
C GLN A 278 -5.88 11.22 9.03
N PRO A 279 -6.11 12.04 10.06
CA PRO A 279 -6.47 13.45 9.88
C PRO A 279 -5.46 14.25 9.04
N ALA A 280 -4.16 14.00 9.21
CA ALA A 280 -3.12 14.68 8.44
C ALA A 280 -3.16 14.29 6.96
N ALA A 281 -3.22 12.99 6.66
CA ALA A 281 -3.29 12.52 5.28
C ALA A 281 -4.61 12.90 4.61
N LYS A 282 -5.75 12.81 5.32
CA LYS A 282 -7.06 13.26 4.83
C LYS A 282 -7.06 14.75 4.48
N LYS A 283 -6.39 15.60 5.27
CA LYS A 283 -6.23 17.02 4.98
C LYS A 283 -5.44 17.25 3.69
N LEU A 284 -4.30 16.58 3.53
CA LEU A 284 -3.48 16.68 2.31
C LEU A 284 -4.22 16.12 1.08
N TYR A 285 -5.03 15.08 1.27
CA TYR A 285 -5.87 14.53 0.20
C TYR A 285 -6.97 15.52 -0.24
N ALA A 286 -7.58 16.23 0.71
CA ALA A 286 -8.56 17.28 0.41
C ALA A 286 -7.93 18.47 -0.34
N GLU A 287 -6.68 18.82 0.00
CA GLU A 287 -5.89 19.83 -0.71
C GLU A 287 -5.61 19.38 -2.15
N LEU A 288 -5.20 18.12 -2.34
CA LEU A 288 -5.00 17.50 -3.65
C LEU A 288 -6.28 17.61 -4.50
N LEU A 289 -7.42 17.15 -3.97
CA LEU A 289 -8.71 17.22 -4.66
C LEU A 289 -9.13 18.65 -5.04
N GLY A 290 -8.75 19.64 -4.22
CA GLY A 290 -8.98 21.05 -4.51
C GLY A 290 -8.24 21.52 -5.77
N ARG A 291 -7.01 21.04 -6.00
CA ARG A 291 -6.14 21.51 -7.10
C ARG A 291 -6.30 20.73 -8.41
N VAL A 292 -6.58 19.43 -8.35
CA VAL A 292 -6.62 18.59 -9.56
C VAL A 292 -7.78 18.95 -10.49
N ALA A 293 -7.56 18.76 -11.79
CA ALA A 293 -8.59 18.80 -12.82
C ALA A 293 -9.44 17.52 -12.81
N ALA A 294 -8.83 16.37 -12.51
CA ALA A 294 -9.50 15.08 -12.39
C ALA A 294 -8.73 14.15 -11.42
N LEU A 295 -9.49 13.37 -10.63
CA LEU A 295 -9.00 12.19 -9.92
C LEU A 295 -9.51 10.94 -10.63
N LEU A 296 -8.59 10.12 -11.12
CA LEU A 296 -8.86 8.91 -11.88
C LEU A 296 -8.69 7.69 -10.98
N CYS A 297 -9.78 7.17 -10.44
CA CYS A 297 -9.77 5.96 -9.62
C CYS A 297 -9.74 4.72 -10.51
N VAL A 298 -8.94 3.72 -10.16
CA VAL A 298 -8.83 2.50 -10.98
C VAL A 298 -10.15 1.72 -11.09
N ASN A 299 -11.05 1.91 -10.13
CA ASN A 299 -12.36 1.28 -10.10
C ASN A 299 -13.46 2.13 -9.43
N PRO A 300 -14.74 1.75 -9.59
CA PRO A 300 -15.87 2.44 -8.96
C PRO A 300 -15.80 2.46 -7.43
N GLN A 301 -15.29 1.41 -6.78
CA GLN A 301 -15.24 1.26 -5.33
C GLN A 301 -14.32 2.31 -4.68
N LEU A 302 -13.15 2.58 -5.30
CA LEU A 302 -12.24 3.65 -4.87
C LEU A 302 -12.84 5.02 -5.14
N ARG A 303 -13.48 5.23 -6.30
CA ARG A 303 -14.20 6.48 -6.61
C ARG A 303 -15.26 6.77 -5.54
N ASP A 304 -16.08 5.78 -5.22
CA ASP A 304 -17.19 5.92 -4.27
C ASP A 304 -16.68 6.09 -2.83
N LEU A 305 -15.56 5.46 -2.49
CA LEU A 305 -14.88 5.69 -1.22
C LEU A 305 -14.40 7.15 -1.08
N VAL A 306 -13.82 7.73 -2.14
CA VAL A 306 -13.43 9.15 -2.14
C VAL A 306 -14.66 10.06 -2.09
N ALA A 307 -15.68 9.78 -2.90
CA ALA A 307 -16.93 10.55 -2.95
C ALA A 307 -17.64 10.59 -1.60
N ALA A 308 -17.69 9.46 -0.89
CA ALA A 308 -18.28 9.38 0.45
C ALA A 308 -17.51 10.21 1.50
N GLN A 309 -16.20 10.39 1.32
CA GLN A 309 -15.36 11.17 2.24
C GLN A 309 -15.31 12.66 1.88
N PHE A 310 -15.50 13.00 0.60
CA PHE A 310 -15.39 14.34 0.03
C PHE A 310 -16.46 14.61 -1.05
N PRO A 311 -17.75 14.66 -0.68
CA PRO A 311 -18.85 14.78 -1.64
C PRO A 311 -18.81 16.08 -2.46
N GLN A 312 -18.15 17.12 -1.95
CA GLN A 312 -18.01 18.41 -2.64
C GLN A 312 -17.06 18.40 -3.85
N TYR A 313 -16.39 17.28 -4.13
CA TYR A 313 -15.50 17.10 -5.28
C TYR A 313 -15.97 16.00 -6.23
N ALA A 314 -17.21 15.52 -6.09
CA ALA A 314 -17.73 14.37 -6.83
C ALA A 314 -17.62 14.53 -8.36
N GLU A 315 -17.72 15.76 -8.87
CA GLU A 315 -17.60 16.11 -10.29
C GLU A 315 -16.21 15.86 -10.88
N LYS A 316 -15.18 15.78 -10.04
CA LYS A 316 -13.80 15.52 -10.45
C LYS A 316 -13.43 14.03 -10.40
N LEU A 317 -14.29 13.18 -9.85
CA LEU A 317 -13.99 11.79 -9.60
C LEU A 317 -14.45 10.93 -10.77
N HIS A 318 -13.50 10.30 -11.45
CA HIS A 318 -13.76 9.46 -12.62
C HIS A 318 -13.15 8.08 -12.41
N VAL A 319 -13.67 7.08 -13.13
CA VAL A 319 -13.08 5.75 -13.17
C VAL A 319 -12.20 5.66 -14.41
N LEU A 320 -10.91 5.38 -14.23
CA LEU A 320 -10.00 5.02 -15.30
C LEU A 320 -9.23 3.75 -14.91
N PRO A 321 -9.56 2.61 -15.51
CA PRO A 321 -8.90 1.34 -15.23
C PRO A 321 -7.52 1.25 -15.90
N TYR A 322 -6.78 0.18 -15.60
CA TYR A 322 -5.49 -0.07 -16.26
C TYR A 322 -5.66 -0.51 -17.72
N PRO A 323 -4.79 -0.04 -18.63
CA PRO A 323 -4.85 -0.46 -20.02
C PRO A 323 -4.44 -1.92 -20.17
N VAL A 324 -5.22 -2.65 -20.97
CA VAL A 324 -4.94 -4.00 -21.43
C VAL A 324 -4.55 -3.91 -22.90
N ASP A 325 -3.35 -4.37 -23.21
CA ASP A 325 -2.81 -4.38 -24.55
C ASP A 325 -3.27 -5.64 -25.31
N PRO A 326 -4.14 -5.53 -26.33
CA PRO A 326 -4.61 -6.68 -27.09
C PRO A 326 -3.53 -7.34 -27.96
N ASP A 327 -2.47 -6.60 -28.31
CA ASP A 327 -1.36 -7.07 -29.14
C ASP A 327 -0.39 -7.90 -28.28
N ARG A 328 -0.17 -7.46 -27.03
CA ARG A 328 0.55 -8.25 -26.02
C ARG A 328 -0.20 -9.52 -25.63
N PHE A 329 -1.53 -9.46 -25.59
CA PHE A 329 -2.39 -10.56 -25.16
C PHE A 329 -3.31 -11.05 -26.29
N PRO A 330 -2.75 -11.77 -27.27
CA PRO A 330 -3.55 -12.34 -28.35
C PRO A 330 -4.52 -13.39 -27.80
N LEU A 331 -5.72 -13.42 -28.39
CA LEU A 331 -6.69 -14.47 -28.10
C LEU A 331 -6.10 -15.82 -28.50
N ARG A 332 -6.21 -16.82 -27.62
CA ARG A 332 -5.79 -18.18 -27.95
C ARG A 332 -6.58 -18.71 -29.16
N PRO A 333 -5.94 -19.47 -30.06
CA PRO A 333 -6.59 -19.96 -31.28
C PRO A 333 -7.68 -21.00 -31.00
N THR A 334 -7.53 -21.77 -29.91
CA THR A 334 -8.47 -22.83 -29.54
C THR A 334 -8.80 -22.72 -28.05
N PRO A 335 -10.08 -22.59 -27.66
CA PRO A 335 -10.49 -22.62 -26.25
C PRO A 335 -10.03 -23.91 -25.56
N PRO A 336 -9.76 -23.88 -24.24
CA PRO A 336 -9.40 -25.10 -23.53
C PRO A 336 -10.56 -26.09 -23.49
N GLY A 337 -10.28 -27.35 -23.83
CA GLY A 337 -11.27 -28.44 -23.84
C GLY A 337 -11.46 -29.15 -22.50
N ASN A 338 -10.60 -28.87 -21.52
CA ASN A 338 -10.68 -29.37 -20.15
C ASN A 338 -10.13 -28.29 -19.19
N LEU A 339 -10.08 -28.55 -17.89
CA LEU A 339 -9.54 -27.64 -16.86
C LEU A 339 -8.47 -28.33 -16.00
N LEU A 340 -7.51 -29.03 -16.63
CA LEU A 340 -6.52 -29.86 -15.93
C LEU A 340 -5.24 -29.09 -15.57
N ARG A 341 -4.84 -28.08 -16.36
CA ARG A 341 -3.63 -27.28 -16.09
C ARG A 341 -4.00 -25.95 -15.43
N TRP A 342 -3.90 -25.91 -14.11
CA TRP A 342 -4.22 -24.74 -13.29
C TRP A 342 -3.03 -23.79 -13.21
N LEU A 343 -3.32 -22.49 -13.24
CA LEU A 343 -2.34 -21.43 -13.09
C LEU A 343 -2.76 -20.50 -11.95
N HIS A 344 -1.84 -20.23 -11.04
CA HIS A 344 -1.92 -19.13 -10.10
C HIS A 344 -0.78 -18.15 -10.37
N VAL A 345 -1.08 -16.86 -10.49
CA VAL A 345 -0.08 -15.80 -10.68
C VAL A 345 -0.28 -14.74 -9.63
N GLY A 346 0.80 -14.41 -8.92
CA GLY A 346 0.84 -13.36 -7.90
C GLY A 346 1.19 -13.89 -6.52
N GLU A 347 1.30 -12.98 -5.56
CA GLU A 347 1.63 -13.32 -4.19
C GLU A 347 0.45 -14.02 -3.49
N LEU A 348 0.77 -15.06 -2.73
CA LEU A 348 -0.17 -15.68 -1.80
C LEU A 348 -0.11 -14.93 -0.47
N PRO A 349 -1.21 -14.27 -0.03
CA PRO A 349 -1.15 -13.30 1.06
C PRO A 349 -0.93 -13.93 2.44
N ASP A 350 -1.36 -15.18 2.63
CA ASP A 350 -1.20 -15.90 3.88
C ASP A 350 -1.30 -17.42 3.67
N GLU A 351 -0.97 -18.19 4.73
CA GLU A 351 -1.06 -19.66 4.71
C GLU A 351 -2.48 -20.18 4.43
N ARG A 352 -3.52 -19.38 4.70
CA ARG A 352 -4.90 -19.81 4.44
C ARG A 352 -5.20 -19.79 2.95
N ALA A 353 -4.68 -18.80 2.21
CA ALA A 353 -4.76 -18.76 0.75
C ALA A 353 -4.01 -19.96 0.13
N VAL A 354 -2.80 -20.26 0.62
CA VAL A 354 -2.03 -21.46 0.20
C VAL A 354 -2.86 -22.73 0.43
N ARG A 355 -3.48 -22.85 1.61
CA ARG A 355 -4.31 -24.02 1.95
C ARG A 355 -5.54 -24.13 1.04
N ALA A 356 -6.24 -23.03 0.80
CA ALA A 356 -7.42 -23.01 -0.06
C ALA A 356 -7.07 -23.44 -1.49
N LEU A 357 -5.99 -22.91 -2.06
CA LEU A 357 -5.49 -23.26 -3.38
C LEU A 357 -5.12 -24.75 -3.48
N LEU A 358 -4.21 -25.22 -2.62
CA LEU A 358 -3.66 -26.57 -2.74
C LEU A 358 -4.66 -27.67 -2.36
N ALA A 359 -5.43 -27.47 -1.27
CA ALA A 359 -6.45 -28.45 -0.89
C ALA A 359 -7.64 -28.41 -1.85
N GLY A 360 -7.96 -27.24 -2.41
CA GLY A 360 -8.95 -27.09 -3.47
C GLY A 360 -8.55 -27.87 -4.71
N PHE A 361 -7.33 -27.65 -5.21
CA PHE A 361 -6.75 -28.40 -6.32
C PHE A 361 -6.77 -29.91 -6.06
N ALA A 362 -6.13 -30.39 -4.98
CA ALA A 362 -6.04 -31.82 -4.67
C ALA A 362 -7.40 -32.53 -4.65
N ARG A 363 -8.44 -31.86 -4.12
CA ARG A 363 -9.81 -32.42 -4.05
C ARG A 363 -10.56 -32.32 -5.38
N SER A 364 -10.32 -31.27 -6.15
CA SER A 364 -11.03 -31.01 -7.42
C SER A 364 -10.59 -31.95 -8.53
N VAL A 365 -9.31 -32.31 -8.55
CA VAL A 365 -8.69 -33.12 -9.62
C VAL A 365 -8.14 -34.45 -9.10
N GLY A 366 -8.55 -34.90 -7.91
CA GLY A 366 -7.97 -36.08 -7.25
C GLY A 366 -7.99 -37.36 -8.08
N ALA A 367 -9.01 -37.55 -8.92
CA ALA A 367 -9.14 -38.68 -9.85
C ALA A 367 -8.41 -38.48 -11.19
N GLU A 368 -7.84 -37.30 -11.45
CA GLU A 368 -7.23 -36.90 -12.72
C GLU A 368 -5.69 -36.82 -12.52
N PRO A 369 -4.93 -37.89 -12.81
CA PRO A 369 -3.48 -37.90 -12.57
C PRO A 369 -2.71 -36.87 -13.40
N GLU A 370 -3.23 -36.51 -14.58
CA GLU A 370 -2.64 -35.52 -15.51
C GLU A 370 -2.82 -34.06 -15.07
N ALA A 371 -3.62 -33.80 -14.04
CA ALA A 371 -3.86 -32.44 -13.58
C ALA A 371 -2.63 -31.85 -12.89
N THR A 372 -2.31 -30.60 -13.24
CA THR A 372 -1.13 -29.88 -12.74
C THR A 372 -1.50 -28.49 -12.24
N LEU A 373 -0.70 -27.97 -11.30
CA LEU A 373 -0.83 -26.62 -10.76
C LEU A 373 0.52 -25.90 -10.88
N THR A 374 0.55 -24.82 -11.64
CA THR A 374 1.67 -23.89 -11.68
C THR A 374 1.39 -22.69 -10.80
N VAL A 375 2.30 -22.38 -9.88
CA VAL A 375 2.23 -21.19 -9.01
C VAL A 375 3.41 -20.29 -9.34
N VAL A 376 3.11 -19.13 -9.93
CA VAL A 376 4.07 -18.10 -10.32
C VAL A 376 4.04 -16.99 -9.28
N GLY A 377 5.21 -16.63 -8.72
CA GLY A 377 5.31 -15.51 -7.79
C GLY A 377 4.91 -15.83 -6.35
N ALA A 378 5.08 -17.07 -5.89
CA ALA A 378 4.74 -17.49 -4.52
C ALA A 378 5.47 -16.72 -3.39
N GLY A 379 6.53 -15.97 -3.71
CA GLY A 379 7.25 -15.09 -2.78
C GLY A 379 7.66 -15.81 -1.49
N ALA A 380 7.41 -15.16 -0.35
CA ALA A 380 7.71 -15.70 0.97
C ALA A 380 6.95 -17.01 1.29
N MET A 381 5.84 -17.29 0.60
CA MET A 381 5.03 -18.50 0.80
C MET A 381 5.53 -19.72 0.03
N ALA A 382 6.58 -19.60 -0.80
CA ALA A 382 7.11 -20.73 -1.58
C ALA A 382 7.47 -21.94 -0.69
N GLY A 383 8.02 -21.72 0.51
CA GLY A 383 8.30 -22.79 1.47
C GLY A 383 7.04 -23.51 1.95
N THR A 384 6.01 -22.72 2.32
CA THR A 384 4.70 -23.22 2.75
C THR A 384 4.00 -24.01 1.64
N VAL A 385 4.07 -23.54 0.40
CA VAL A 385 3.51 -24.24 -0.76
C VAL A 385 4.16 -25.62 -0.93
N ARG A 386 5.50 -25.71 -0.89
CA ARG A 386 6.22 -27.00 -1.00
C ARG A 386 5.90 -27.95 0.14
N ALA A 387 5.82 -27.46 1.38
CA ALA A 387 5.47 -28.28 2.53
C ALA A 387 4.05 -28.84 2.37
N ARG A 388 3.09 -27.98 2.06
CA ARG A 388 1.69 -28.37 1.97
C ARG A 388 1.40 -29.27 0.76
N ALA A 389 2.09 -29.09 -0.36
CA ALA A 389 1.97 -29.98 -1.52
C ALA A 389 2.45 -31.41 -1.21
N ARG A 390 3.48 -31.57 -0.36
CA ARG A 390 3.92 -32.89 0.13
C ARG A 390 2.90 -33.51 1.09
N ASP A 391 2.38 -32.74 2.03
CA ASP A 391 1.36 -33.23 2.97
C ASP A 391 0.07 -33.72 2.28
N LEU A 392 -0.21 -33.19 1.10
CA LEU A 392 -1.38 -33.53 0.28
C LEU A 392 -1.09 -34.58 -0.80
N ASP A 393 0.14 -35.11 -0.86
CA ASP A 393 0.61 -36.07 -1.88
C ASP A 393 0.41 -35.60 -3.34
N ILE A 394 0.59 -34.29 -3.56
CA ILE A 394 0.50 -33.65 -4.89
C ILE A 394 1.81 -32.97 -5.31
N ALA A 395 2.91 -33.22 -4.60
CA ALA A 395 4.18 -32.55 -4.85
C ALA A 395 4.67 -32.71 -6.30
N GLY A 396 4.45 -33.89 -6.92
CA GLY A 396 4.78 -34.14 -8.32
C GLY A 396 3.89 -33.42 -9.33
N ARG A 397 2.79 -32.80 -8.89
CA ARG A 397 1.82 -32.09 -9.74
C ARG A 397 1.84 -30.58 -9.53
N VAL A 398 2.69 -30.06 -8.63
CA VAL A 398 2.78 -28.63 -8.29
C VAL A 398 4.14 -28.07 -8.72
N THR A 399 4.12 -27.12 -9.64
CA THR A 399 5.32 -26.40 -10.11
C THR A 399 5.36 -25.00 -9.51
N LEU A 400 6.46 -24.64 -8.84
CA LEU A 400 6.71 -23.27 -8.38
C LEU A 400 7.66 -22.57 -9.36
N ARG A 401 7.23 -21.43 -9.90
CA ARG A 401 8.08 -20.56 -10.73
C ARG A 401 8.32 -19.21 -10.02
N PRO A 402 9.48 -18.58 -10.21
CA PRO A 402 9.66 -17.16 -9.89
C PRO A 402 8.73 -16.30 -10.77
N ALA A 403 8.70 -14.99 -10.54
CA ALA A 403 8.06 -14.06 -11.48
C ALA A 403 8.60 -14.29 -12.90
N VAL A 404 7.71 -14.20 -13.90
CA VAL A 404 8.07 -14.38 -15.31
C VAL A 404 8.22 -13.02 -15.99
N PRO A 405 9.14 -12.88 -16.95
CA PRO A 405 9.25 -11.67 -17.76
C PRO A 405 7.96 -11.34 -18.50
N ALA A 406 7.80 -10.06 -18.82
CA ALA A 406 6.64 -9.47 -19.49
C ALA A 406 6.25 -10.22 -20.78
N GLU A 407 7.28 -10.63 -21.53
CA GLU A 407 7.24 -11.21 -22.86
C GLU A 407 6.87 -12.70 -22.83
N GLU A 408 7.21 -13.41 -21.76
CA GLU A 408 6.86 -14.82 -21.56
C GLU A 408 5.42 -14.99 -21.05
N TYR A 409 4.84 -13.92 -20.50
CA TYR A 409 3.56 -13.98 -19.81
C TYR A 409 2.38 -14.45 -20.69
N PRO A 410 2.22 -14.01 -21.95
CA PRO A 410 1.16 -14.51 -22.83
C PRO A 410 1.29 -16.01 -23.11
N ALA A 411 2.51 -16.50 -23.37
CA ALA A 411 2.79 -17.91 -23.58
C ALA A 411 2.50 -18.74 -22.32
N LEU A 412 2.80 -18.19 -21.13
CA LEU A 412 2.40 -18.79 -19.87
C LEU A 412 0.88 -18.95 -19.80
N LEU A 413 0.09 -17.91 -20.10
CA LEU A 413 -1.38 -18.00 -20.07
C LEU A 413 -1.92 -19.05 -21.05
N HIS A 414 -1.40 -19.08 -22.28
CA HIS A 414 -1.81 -20.06 -23.31
C HIS A 414 -1.43 -21.50 -22.96
N GLY A 415 -0.37 -21.69 -22.18
CA GLY A 415 0.08 -23.01 -21.71
C GLY A 415 -0.81 -23.67 -20.65
N HIS A 416 -1.84 -22.96 -20.17
CA HIS A 416 -2.73 -23.44 -19.12
C HIS A 416 -4.21 -23.44 -19.57
N ASP A 417 -5.05 -24.06 -18.76
CA ASP A 417 -6.48 -24.25 -19.06
C ASP A 417 -7.39 -23.52 -18.07
N LEU A 418 -6.88 -23.15 -16.89
CA LEU A 418 -7.62 -22.42 -15.88
C LEU A 418 -6.71 -21.45 -15.12
N LEU A 419 -7.10 -20.18 -15.03
CA LEU A 419 -6.54 -19.26 -14.04
C LEU A 419 -7.31 -19.41 -12.72
N VAL A 420 -6.59 -19.56 -11.59
CA VAL A 420 -7.15 -19.59 -10.23
C VAL A 420 -6.62 -18.40 -9.44
N HIS A 421 -7.46 -17.37 -9.28
CA HIS A 421 -7.11 -16.13 -8.60
C HIS A 421 -7.81 -16.00 -7.24
N LEU A 422 -7.08 -16.25 -6.14
CA LEU A 422 -7.58 -16.18 -4.76
C LEU A 422 -7.14 -14.89 -4.04
N GLY A 423 -7.20 -13.75 -4.74
CA GLY A 423 -6.77 -12.45 -4.23
C GLY A 423 -7.71 -11.86 -3.18
N ARG A 424 -7.16 -11.17 -2.17
CA ARG A 424 -7.96 -10.54 -1.09
C ARG A 424 -8.11 -9.03 -1.20
N HIS A 425 -7.13 -8.32 -1.75
CA HIS A 425 -7.05 -6.86 -1.67
C HIS A 425 -6.75 -6.17 -3.01
N ASP A 426 -6.81 -6.92 -4.10
CA ASP A 426 -6.52 -6.41 -5.45
C ASP A 426 -7.52 -5.31 -5.85
N THR A 427 -7.01 -4.13 -6.22
CA THR A 427 -7.83 -2.99 -6.70
C THR A 427 -8.11 -3.06 -8.19
N PHE A 428 -7.25 -3.72 -8.98
CA PHE A 428 -7.53 -4.04 -10.38
C PHE A 428 -6.67 -5.22 -10.81
N SER A 429 -7.33 -6.35 -11.11
CA SER A 429 -6.60 -7.58 -11.35
C SER A 429 -6.15 -7.68 -12.81
N THR A 430 -4.95 -7.18 -13.10
CA THR A 430 -4.31 -7.27 -14.42
C THR A 430 -4.15 -8.71 -14.87
N VAL A 431 -3.92 -9.64 -13.94
CA VAL A 431 -3.84 -11.09 -14.18
C VAL A 431 -5.18 -11.64 -14.67
N VAL A 432 -6.29 -11.25 -14.03
CA VAL A 432 -7.64 -11.67 -14.47
C VAL A 432 -7.97 -11.03 -15.82
N ALA A 433 -7.66 -9.75 -16.01
CA ALA A 433 -7.87 -9.08 -17.30
C ALA A 433 -7.10 -9.76 -18.43
N ALA A 434 -5.80 -10.05 -18.23
CA ALA A 434 -4.94 -10.77 -19.17
C ALA A 434 -5.49 -12.17 -19.49
N ALA A 435 -5.94 -12.92 -18.48
CA ALA A 435 -6.55 -14.24 -18.69
C ALA A 435 -7.83 -14.15 -19.54
N VAL A 436 -8.74 -13.21 -19.24
CA VAL A 436 -9.97 -13.04 -20.02
C VAL A 436 -9.66 -12.62 -21.47
N VAL A 437 -8.75 -11.68 -21.70
CA VAL A 437 -8.43 -11.25 -23.08
C VAL A 437 -7.66 -12.29 -23.90
N THR A 438 -6.89 -13.16 -23.25
CA THR A 438 -6.23 -14.30 -23.91
C THR A 438 -7.15 -15.50 -24.08
N GLY A 439 -8.35 -15.46 -23.48
CA GLY A 439 -9.35 -16.51 -23.55
C GLY A 439 -9.11 -17.70 -22.62
N LEU A 440 -8.34 -17.51 -21.56
CA LEU A 440 -8.16 -18.47 -20.47
C LEU A 440 -9.34 -18.36 -19.49
N PRO A 441 -10.11 -19.45 -19.25
CA PRO A 441 -11.14 -19.46 -18.22
C PRO A 441 -10.60 -19.02 -16.86
N VAL A 442 -11.40 -18.25 -16.14
CA VAL A 442 -11.02 -17.70 -14.83
C VAL A 442 -11.90 -18.25 -13.72
N PHE A 443 -11.27 -18.77 -12.69
CA PHE A 443 -11.88 -19.00 -11.39
C PHE A 443 -11.29 -17.99 -10.41
N ALA A 444 -12.11 -17.08 -9.89
CA ALA A 444 -11.63 -16.03 -9.00
C ALA A 444 -12.51 -15.85 -7.76
N THR A 445 -11.90 -15.47 -6.63
CA THR A 445 -12.67 -14.94 -5.49
C THR A 445 -13.15 -13.52 -5.79
N ARG A 446 -14.33 -13.15 -5.30
CA ARG A 446 -14.89 -11.79 -5.35
C ARG A 446 -14.03 -10.81 -4.54
N SER A 447 -13.00 -10.30 -5.19
CA SER A 447 -12.21 -9.13 -4.81
C SER A 447 -12.60 -7.96 -5.72
N PRO A 448 -12.42 -6.69 -5.29
CA PRO A 448 -12.77 -5.54 -6.12
C PRO A 448 -12.20 -5.63 -7.54
N GLY A 449 -10.89 -5.88 -7.66
CA GLY A 449 -10.23 -5.95 -8.96
C GLY A 449 -10.67 -7.11 -9.85
N ALA A 450 -11.03 -8.27 -9.28
CA ALA A 450 -11.54 -9.40 -10.08
C ALA A 450 -13.01 -9.20 -10.47
N GLU A 451 -13.82 -8.64 -9.56
CA GLU A 451 -15.23 -8.33 -9.77
C GLU A 451 -15.41 -7.25 -10.84
N ASP A 452 -14.54 -6.24 -10.90
CA ASP A 452 -14.60 -5.21 -11.94
C ASP A 452 -14.39 -5.80 -13.34
N VAL A 453 -13.39 -6.66 -13.49
CA VAL A 453 -13.04 -7.27 -14.78
C VAL A 453 -14.09 -8.29 -15.22
N LEU A 454 -14.46 -9.22 -14.33
CA LEU A 454 -15.42 -10.29 -14.64
C LEU A 454 -16.87 -9.83 -14.58
N GLY A 455 -17.17 -8.70 -13.93
CA GLY A 455 -18.49 -8.10 -13.89
C GLY A 455 -19.04 -7.88 -15.30
N GLY A 456 -20.21 -8.47 -15.57
CA GLY A 456 -20.86 -8.42 -16.88
C GLY A 456 -20.33 -9.41 -17.93
N VAL A 457 -19.23 -10.12 -17.67
CA VAL A 457 -18.65 -11.12 -18.59
C VAL A 457 -18.46 -12.50 -17.96
N GLU A 458 -18.77 -12.66 -16.66
CA GLU A 458 -18.61 -13.90 -15.91
C GLU A 458 -19.18 -15.13 -16.63
N PRO A 459 -20.44 -15.17 -17.11
CA PRO A 459 -20.98 -16.35 -17.79
C PRO A 459 -20.21 -16.77 -19.05
N ALA A 460 -19.50 -15.83 -19.68
CA ALA A 460 -18.72 -16.06 -20.90
C ALA A 460 -17.24 -16.36 -20.63
N ALA A 461 -16.73 -16.08 -19.43
CA ALA A 461 -15.29 -16.05 -19.14
C ALA A 461 -14.86 -16.91 -17.95
N GLY A 462 -15.76 -17.22 -17.01
CA GLY A 462 -15.33 -17.80 -15.75
C GLY A 462 -16.39 -17.88 -14.66
N LEU A 463 -15.92 -17.85 -13.41
CA LEU A 463 -16.74 -17.91 -12.21
C LEU A 463 -16.14 -17.04 -11.10
N LEU A 464 -17.00 -16.25 -10.46
CA LEU A 464 -16.70 -15.50 -9.24
C LEU A 464 -17.32 -16.21 -8.03
N VAL A 465 -16.49 -16.56 -7.05
CA VAL A 465 -16.92 -17.16 -5.78
C VAL A 465 -16.70 -16.23 -4.60
N ASP A 466 -17.46 -16.40 -3.52
CA ASP A 466 -17.24 -15.61 -2.32
C ASP A 466 -15.85 -15.85 -1.72
N LEU A 467 -15.25 -14.78 -1.21
CA LEU A 467 -13.95 -14.85 -0.57
C LEU A 467 -14.02 -15.73 0.70
N THR A 468 -13.46 -16.93 0.61
CA THR A 468 -13.35 -17.87 1.73
C THR A 468 -11.99 -18.55 1.78
N ASN A 469 -11.68 -19.13 2.93
CA ASN A 469 -10.50 -19.98 3.14
C ASN A 469 -10.87 -21.46 3.25
N ASP A 470 -12.12 -21.80 2.91
CA ASP A 470 -12.63 -23.17 2.87
C ASP A 470 -12.34 -23.77 1.48
N PRO A 471 -11.54 -24.85 1.40
CA PRO A 471 -11.30 -25.55 0.14
C PRO A 471 -12.57 -26.03 -0.56
N LYS A 472 -13.69 -26.23 0.17
CA LYS A 472 -14.95 -26.67 -0.43
C LYS A 472 -15.48 -25.73 -1.50
N VAL A 473 -15.34 -24.41 -1.30
CA VAL A 473 -15.80 -23.43 -2.29
C VAL A 473 -14.98 -23.49 -3.58
N VAL A 474 -13.68 -23.81 -3.48
CA VAL A 474 -12.85 -24.06 -4.66
C VAL A 474 -13.32 -25.31 -5.40
N VAL A 475 -13.64 -26.39 -4.67
CA VAL A 475 -14.14 -27.64 -5.27
C VAL A 475 -15.50 -27.45 -5.94
N GLU A 476 -16.44 -26.83 -5.24
CA GLU A 476 -17.81 -26.60 -5.73
C GLU A 476 -17.81 -25.69 -6.95
N GLY A 477 -17.07 -24.57 -6.88
CA GLY A 477 -17.00 -23.65 -8.01
C GLY A 477 -16.16 -24.18 -9.17
N PHE A 478 -15.14 -25.02 -8.93
CA PHE A 478 -14.47 -25.75 -10.01
C PHE A 478 -15.43 -26.70 -10.73
N ARG A 479 -16.23 -27.46 -9.97
CA ARG A 479 -17.25 -28.35 -10.54
C ARG A 479 -18.25 -27.57 -11.40
N GLU A 480 -18.77 -26.45 -10.88
CA GLU A 480 -19.68 -25.58 -11.62
C GLU A 480 -19.04 -25.05 -12.91
N LEU A 481 -17.80 -24.57 -12.85
CA LEU A 481 -17.09 -24.06 -14.02
C LEU A 481 -16.83 -25.15 -15.06
N ARG A 482 -16.48 -26.36 -14.61
CA ARG A 482 -16.27 -27.54 -15.47
C ARG A 482 -17.56 -27.95 -16.19
N GLU A 483 -18.70 -27.93 -15.50
CA GLU A 483 -20.02 -28.25 -16.09
C GLU A 483 -20.42 -27.26 -17.18
N ARG A 484 -20.04 -25.98 -17.06
CA ARG A 484 -20.36 -24.94 -18.05
C ARG A 484 -19.21 -24.61 -19.00
N LEU A 485 -18.13 -25.40 -19.03
CA LEU A 485 -16.97 -25.09 -19.87
C LEU A 485 -17.36 -24.89 -21.35
N GLY A 486 -18.24 -25.76 -21.85
CA GLY A 486 -18.74 -25.70 -23.23
C GLY A 486 -19.65 -24.51 -23.55
N THR A 487 -20.12 -23.76 -22.54
CA THR A 487 -20.96 -22.57 -22.74
C THR A 487 -20.17 -21.26 -22.64
N LEU A 488 -18.89 -21.31 -22.27
CA LEU A 488 -18.04 -20.12 -22.23
C LEU A 488 -17.88 -19.53 -23.65
N ASN A 489 -17.78 -18.21 -23.74
CA ASN A 489 -17.53 -17.51 -24.99
C ASN A 489 -16.36 -16.53 -24.82
N PRO A 490 -15.11 -17.04 -24.90
CA PRO A 490 -13.90 -16.23 -24.72
C PRO A 490 -13.81 -15.04 -25.68
N ALA A 491 -14.31 -15.17 -26.91
CA ALA A 491 -14.28 -14.09 -27.90
C ALA A 491 -15.21 -12.93 -27.52
N ALA A 492 -16.42 -13.24 -27.05
CA ALA A 492 -17.36 -12.23 -26.55
C ALA A 492 -16.83 -11.56 -25.28
N ALA A 493 -16.31 -12.35 -24.34
CA ALA A 493 -15.71 -11.83 -23.10
C ALA A 493 -14.53 -10.89 -23.40
N ARG A 494 -13.62 -11.30 -24.30
CA ARG A 494 -12.50 -10.47 -24.77
C ARG A 494 -12.97 -9.15 -25.35
N THR A 495 -13.99 -9.18 -26.22
CA THR A 495 -14.53 -7.97 -26.85
C THR A 495 -15.08 -7.00 -25.79
N ALA A 496 -15.87 -7.50 -24.83
CA ALA A 496 -16.44 -6.69 -23.76
C ALA A 496 -15.40 -6.16 -22.76
N VAL A 497 -14.34 -6.93 -22.48
CA VAL A 497 -13.22 -6.48 -21.64
C VAL A 497 -12.39 -5.42 -22.37
N LEU A 498 -12.05 -5.60 -23.65
CA LEU A 498 -11.27 -4.61 -24.40
C LEU A 498 -12.05 -3.32 -24.71
N ALA A 499 -13.37 -3.38 -24.85
CA ALA A 499 -14.19 -2.17 -24.97
C ALA A 499 -14.11 -1.27 -23.72
N ARG A 500 -13.87 -1.86 -22.54
CA ARG A 500 -13.76 -1.14 -21.26
C ARG A 500 -12.31 -0.81 -20.88
N TYR A 501 -11.41 -1.75 -21.12
CA TYR A 501 -10.05 -1.76 -20.58
C TYR A 501 -8.96 -1.77 -21.65
N GLY A 502 -9.32 -1.91 -22.93
CA GLY A 502 -8.35 -1.96 -24.02
C GLY A 502 -7.55 -0.66 -24.11
N ARG A 503 -6.28 -0.76 -24.53
CA ARG A 503 -5.36 0.38 -24.70
C ARG A 503 -6.02 1.60 -25.37
N GLN A 504 -6.79 1.39 -26.44
CA GLN A 504 -7.50 2.46 -27.16
C GLN A 504 -8.61 3.12 -26.34
N ALA A 505 -9.42 2.35 -25.60
CA ALA A 505 -10.50 2.88 -24.76
C ALA A 505 -9.93 3.72 -23.60
N VAL A 506 -8.86 3.23 -22.98
CA VAL A 506 -8.14 3.96 -21.93
C VAL A 506 -7.47 5.21 -22.49
N ALA A 507 -6.85 5.13 -23.68
CA ALA A 507 -6.24 6.29 -24.34
C ALA A 507 -7.26 7.39 -24.64
N ALA A 508 -8.44 7.05 -25.16
CA ALA A 508 -9.51 8.02 -25.42
C ALA A 508 -10.03 8.68 -24.13
N ALA A 509 -10.09 7.93 -23.01
CA ALA A 509 -10.43 8.48 -21.71
C ALA A 509 -9.31 9.38 -21.14
N LEU A 510 -8.05 8.98 -21.28
CA LEU A 510 -6.89 9.78 -20.88
C LEU A 510 -6.84 11.11 -21.65
N ARG A 511 -6.99 11.07 -22.98
CA ARG A 511 -7.01 12.27 -23.84
C ARG A 511 -8.01 13.31 -23.35
N ARG A 512 -9.25 12.89 -23.04
CA ARG A 512 -10.30 13.73 -22.44
C ARG A 512 -9.86 14.35 -21.13
N HIS A 513 -9.34 13.55 -20.20
CA HIS A 513 -8.96 14.03 -18.88
C HIS A 513 -7.68 14.89 -18.89
N HIS A 514 -6.78 14.65 -19.84
CA HIS A 514 -5.62 15.49 -20.15
C HIS A 514 -6.00 16.81 -20.83
N GLY A 515 -7.26 16.98 -21.24
CA GLY A 515 -7.74 18.21 -21.86
C GLY A 515 -7.28 18.40 -23.30
N LEU A 516 -6.81 17.33 -23.96
CA LEU A 516 -6.29 17.36 -25.33
C LEU A 516 -7.40 17.37 -26.40
N ASP A 517 -8.66 17.36 -25.98
CA ASP A 517 -9.83 17.57 -26.84
C ASP A 517 -10.27 19.04 -26.91
N GLN A 518 -9.65 19.91 -26.11
CA GLN A 518 -9.89 21.37 -26.09
C GLN A 518 -8.64 22.12 -26.57
N GLU A 519 -8.69 23.46 -26.65
CA GLU A 519 -7.62 24.34 -27.16
C GLU A 519 -6.18 23.91 -26.78
N PRO A 520 -5.16 24.18 -27.63
CA PRO A 520 -3.78 23.74 -27.40
C PRO A 520 -3.25 24.13 -26.02
N LEU A 521 -2.63 23.17 -25.31
CA LEU A 521 -2.00 23.42 -24.02
C LEU A 521 -0.94 24.54 -24.13
N PRO A 522 -0.82 25.43 -23.14
CA PRO A 522 0.19 26.48 -23.16
C PRO A 522 1.60 25.86 -23.23
N ALA A 523 2.47 26.43 -24.08
CA ALA A 523 3.81 25.90 -24.30
C ALA A 523 4.66 25.88 -23.02
N SER A 524 5.58 24.92 -22.94
CA SER A 524 6.61 24.85 -21.89
C SER A 524 7.42 26.14 -21.87
N ALA A 525 7.53 26.79 -20.70
CA ALA A 525 8.22 28.08 -20.58
C ALA A 525 9.74 27.85 -20.36
N PRO A 526 10.59 28.84 -20.70
CA PRO A 526 12.01 28.78 -20.37
C PRO A 526 12.24 28.74 -18.85
N LEU A 527 13.26 27.98 -18.42
CA LEU A 527 13.66 27.82 -17.02
C LEU A 527 13.96 29.20 -16.38
N ALA A 528 13.15 29.63 -15.43
CA ALA A 528 13.34 30.87 -14.69
C ALA A 528 13.81 30.63 -13.24
N GLU A 529 14.50 31.61 -12.68
CA GLU A 529 15.15 31.55 -11.37
C GLU A 529 14.17 31.37 -10.17
N PRO A 530 14.64 30.77 -9.05
CA PRO A 530 13.77 30.25 -8.00
C PRO A 530 13.11 31.34 -7.17
N VAL A 531 11.78 31.25 -7.01
CA VAL A 531 10.97 32.15 -6.16
C VAL A 531 10.54 31.43 -4.87
N GLY A 532 10.80 32.09 -3.73
CA GLY A 532 10.57 31.57 -2.37
C GLY A 532 9.11 31.23 -2.05
N ALA A 533 8.92 30.10 -1.38
CA ALA A 533 7.63 29.52 -1.02
C ALA A 533 6.94 30.24 0.17
N GLY A 534 5.74 30.76 -0.06
CA GLY A 534 4.81 31.20 0.98
C GLY A 534 3.46 30.49 0.83
N VAL A 535 3.01 29.79 1.87
CA VAL A 535 1.72 29.05 1.92
C VAL A 535 0.69 29.87 2.71
N PRO A 536 -0.51 30.20 2.17
CA PRO A 536 -1.60 30.78 2.95
C PRO A 536 -2.53 29.71 3.55
N ALA A 537 -3.12 30.01 4.71
CA ALA A 537 -4.02 29.14 5.47
C ALA A 537 -5.51 29.44 5.20
N PRO A 538 -6.44 28.44 5.23
CA PRO A 538 -7.87 28.71 5.07
C PRO A 538 -8.66 28.68 6.39
N ALA A 539 -9.74 29.46 6.40
CA ALA A 539 -10.67 29.68 7.51
C ALA A 539 -12.03 28.98 7.30
N GLY A 540 -12.70 28.67 8.41
CA GLY A 540 -14.17 28.75 8.57
C GLY A 540 -15.05 27.63 8.02
N SER A 541 -15.52 26.74 8.91
CA SER A 541 -16.53 25.70 8.63
C SER A 541 -17.95 26.17 8.96
N ARG A 542 -18.95 25.77 8.15
CA ARG A 542 -20.38 25.74 8.53
C ARG A 542 -20.96 24.34 8.27
N SER A 543 -21.65 23.80 9.28
CA SER A 543 -22.22 22.46 9.34
C SER A 543 -23.64 22.42 8.75
N GLY A 544 -23.88 21.48 7.82
CA GLY A 544 -25.22 21.11 7.34
C GLY A 544 -25.66 19.76 7.92
N GLN A 545 -26.92 19.67 8.29
CA GLN A 545 -27.59 18.64 9.10
C GLN A 545 -28.18 17.54 8.20
N LEU A 546 -28.12 16.27 8.65
CA LEU A 546 -28.69 15.09 7.96
C LEU A 546 -30.14 14.80 8.43
N PRO A 547 -31.02 14.23 7.58
CA PRO A 547 -32.43 13.96 7.91
C PRO A 547 -32.66 12.67 8.74
N GLY A 548 -33.82 12.62 9.41
CA GLY A 548 -34.16 11.74 10.53
C GLY A 548 -34.77 10.35 10.23
N PRO A 549 -35.23 9.62 11.29
CA PRO A 549 -35.57 8.20 11.24
C PRO A 549 -37.06 7.89 10.92
N VAL A 550 -37.27 6.69 10.35
CA VAL A 550 -38.56 6.02 10.02
C VAL A 550 -39.10 5.22 11.25
N PRO A 551 -40.43 5.07 11.47
CA PRO A 551 -41.07 4.62 12.75
C PRO A 551 -41.01 3.09 12.97
N GLY A 552 -41.34 2.45 14.11
CA GLY A 552 -41.83 2.87 15.43
C GLY A 552 -42.35 1.70 16.32
N ASP A 553 -42.64 0.49 15.80
CA ASP A 553 -43.55 -0.44 16.52
C ASP A 553 -43.22 -1.95 16.62
N ALA A 554 -41.98 -2.41 16.35
CA ALA A 554 -41.63 -3.84 16.43
C ALA A 554 -40.87 -4.25 17.73
N ASP A 555 -41.04 -5.51 18.16
CA ASP A 555 -40.34 -6.14 19.30
C ASP A 555 -38.82 -6.11 19.14
N ARG A 556 -38.08 -6.06 20.28
CA ARG A 556 -36.63 -5.80 20.27
C ARG A 556 -35.76 -6.88 20.92
N VAL A 557 -34.55 -7.03 20.38
CA VAL A 557 -33.47 -7.82 20.98
C VAL A 557 -32.22 -6.95 21.08
N VAL A 558 -31.59 -6.94 22.26
CA VAL A 558 -30.31 -6.25 22.45
C VAL A 558 -29.17 -7.24 22.31
N VAL A 559 -28.22 -6.97 21.40
CA VAL A 559 -27.01 -7.77 21.24
C VAL A 559 -25.81 -6.98 21.77
N VAL A 560 -25.10 -7.53 22.75
CA VAL A 560 -23.86 -6.96 23.29
C VAL A 560 -22.68 -7.69 22.69
N ALA A 561 -22.00 -7.06 21.71
CA ALA A 561 -20.86 -7.65 21.01
C ALA A 561 -19.73 -6.62 20.90
N ILE A 562 -18.84 -6.61 21.89
CA ILE A 562 -17.87 -5.52 22.07
C ILE A 562 -16.81 -5.47 20.94
N SER A 563 -16.25 -6.61 20.55
CA SER A 563 -15.17 -6.68 19.56
C SER A 563 -15.67 -7.10 18.17
N ALA A 564 -14.89 -6.82 17.13
CA ALA A 564 -15.19 -7.24 15.76
C ALA A 564 -15.44 -8.74 15.62
N GLY A 565 -14.68 -9.56 16.36
CA GLY A 565 -14.87 -11.02 16.39
C GLY A 565 -16.20 -11.42 17.03
N ASN A 566 -16.66 -10.69 18.04
CA ASN A 566 -17.94 -10.95 18.70
C ASN A 566 -19.12 -10.54 17.82
N VAL A 567 -18.99 -9.44 17.07
CA VAL A 567 -19.99 -8.99 16.08
C VAL A 567 -20.12 -10.02 14.95
N ARG A 568 -19.00 -10.56 14.48
CA ARG A 568 -18.99 -11.65 13.51
C ARG A 568 -19.68 -12.90 14.05
N ARG A 569 -19.38 -13.29 15.30
CA ARG A 569 -20.01 -14.45 15.95
C ARG A 569 -21.51 -14.29 16.12
N SER A 570 -22.01 -13.09 16.39
CA SER A 570 -23.44 -12.86 16.54
C SER A 570 -24.19 -12.74 15.22
N LYS A 571 -23.51 -12.67 14.06
CA LYS A 571 -24.14 -12.42 12.74
C LYS A 571 -25.33 -13.34 12.47
N ALA A 572 -25.13 -14.65 12.54
CA ALA A 572 -26.17 -15.63 12.19
C ALA A 572 -27.40 -15.49 13.11
N PHE A 573 -27.18 -15.31 14.41
CA PHE A 573 -28.23 -15.04 15.38
C PHE A 573 -28.95 -13.71 15.08
N THR A 574 -28.21 -12.65 14.79
CA THR A 574 -28.79 -11.35 14.46
C THR A 574 -29.64 -11.41 13.19
N HIS A 575 -29.19 -12.11 12.15
CA HIS A 575 -29.98 -12.35 10.94
C HIS A 575 -31.25 -13.13 11.25
N SER A 576 -31.17 -14.18 12.09
CA SER A 576 -32.34 -14.99 12.43
C SER A 576 -33.37 -14.23 13.27
N VAL A 577 -32.95 -13.25 14.06
CA VAL A 577 -33.84 -12.33 14.79
C VAL A 577 -34.49 -11.33 13.84
N VAL A 578 -33.73 -10.72 12.93
CA VAL A 578 -34.27 -9.78 11.93
C VAL A 578 -35.25 -10.49 10.99
N ALA A 579 -34.95 -11.73 10.57
CA ALA A 579 -35.83 -12.54 9.73
C ALA A 579 -37.17 -12.87 10.40
N ARG A 580 -37.24 -12.86 11.73
CA ARG A 580 -38.47 -13.02 12.53
C ARG A 580 -39.24 -11.70 12.73
N GLY A 581 -38.85 -10.63 12.03
CA GLY A 581 -39.51 -9.31 12.09
C GLY A 581 -39.17 -8.47 13.32
N MET A 582 -38.21 -8.90 14.15
CA MET A 582 -37.78 -8.16 15.35
C MET A 582 -36.67 -7.15 15.03
N GLN A 583 -36.65 -6.04 15.77
CA GLN A 583 -35.57 -5.06 15.71
C GLN A 583 -34.40 -5.45 16.60
N VAL A 584 -33.18 -5.13 16.16
CA VAL A 584 -31.96 -5.42 16.92
C VAL A 584 -31.23 -4.15 17.31
N ASP A 585 -30.93 -4.00 18.59
CA ASP A 585 -30.03 -2.99 19.12
C ASP A 585 -28.64 -3.61 19.39
N LEU A 586 -27.65 -3.23 18.59
CA LEU A 586 -26.28 -3.75 18.71
C LEU A 586 -25.38 -2.80 19.50
N ILE A 587 -24.96 -3.21 20.69
CA ILE A 587 -23.95 -2.49 21.49
C ILE A 587 -22.56 -3.02 21.13
N THR A 588 -21.71 -2.18 20.54
CA THR A 588 -20.36 -2.58 20.11
C THR A 588 -19.32 -1.47 20.25
N ALA A 589 -18.05 -1.83 20.44
CA ALA A 589 -16.93 -0.90 20.31
C ALA A 589 -16.41 -0.79 18.86
N ASP A 590 -16.85 -1.65 17.93
CA ASP A 590 -16.45 -1.58 16.52
C ASP A 590 -17.69 -1.53 15.60
N PRO A 591 -18.26 -0.34 15.37
CA PRO A 591 -19.41 -0.16 14.46
C PRO A 591 -19.10 -0.59 13.03
N GLY A 592 -17.85 -0.39 12.58
CA GLY A 592 -17.41 -0.79 11.25
C GLY A 592 -17.36 -2.30 11.06
N ALA A 593 -17.23 -3.09 12.13
CA ALA A 593 -17.38 -4.54 12.07
C ALA A 593 -18.78 -4.96 11.65
N ALA A 594 -19.84 -4.26 12.09
CA ALA A 594 -21.22 -4.58 11.72
C ALA A 594 -21.45 -4.38 10.21
N ASN A 595 -20.93 -3.28 9.64
CA ASN A 595 -21.00 -3.04 8.19
C ASN A 595 -20.22 -4.09 7.40
N ARG A 596 -19.00 -4.44 7.84
CA ARG A 596 -18.16 -5.48 7.20
C ARG A 596 -18.78 -6.88 7.20
N VAL A 597 -19.71 -7.17 8.11
CA VAL A 597 -20.39 -8.47 8.17
C VAL A 597 -21.82 -8.44 7.61
N GLY A 598 -22.27 -7.30 7.07
CA GLY A 598 -23.59 -7.14 6.45
C GLY A 598 -24.74 -6.80 7.40
N LEU A 599 -24.45 -6.40 8.65
CA LEU A 599 -25.47 -6.04 9.65
C LEU A 599 -25.85 -4.56 9.67
N GLY A 600 -25.06 -3.70 9.01
CA GLY A 600 -25.09 -2.24 9.16
C GLY A 600 -26.45 -1.56 8.97
N HIS A 601 -27.21 -2.01 7.98
CA HIS A 601 -28.54 -1.45 7.66
C HIS A 601 -29.69 -2.16 8.39
N SER A 602 -29.43 -3.35 8.95
CA SER A 602 -30.46 -4.21 9.54
C SER A 602 -30.57 -4.08 11.06
N VAL A 603 -29.65 -3.34 11.70
CA VAL A 603 -29.60 -3.18 13.16
C VAL A 603 -29.34 -1.74 13.58
N ARG A 604 -29.86 -1.34 14.74
CA ARG A 604 -29.53 -0.05 15.35
C ARG A 604 -28.24 -0.19 16.15
N ILE A 605 -27.18 0.50 15.73
CA ILE A 605 -25.86 0.40 16.36
C ILE A 605 -25.69 1.45 17.46
N HIS A 606 -25.28 0.99 18.64
CA HIS A 606 -24.92 1.81 19.80
C HIS A 606 -23.41 1.76 20.03
N PRO A 607 -22.63 2.70 19.47
CA PRO A 607 -21.17 2.68 19.53
C PRO A 607 -20.62 3.03 20.92
N LEU A 608 -19.65 2.25 21.40
CA LEU A 608 -18.94 2.49 22.66
C LEU A 608 -17.56 3.16 22.51
N ALA A 609 -16.86 2.94 21.39
CA ALA A 609 -15.45 3.34 21.21
C ALA A 609 -15.20 4.86 21.28
N GLY A 610 -16.06 5.67 20.64
CA GLY A 610 -15.91 7.13 20.64
C GLY A 610 -15.97 7.77 22.04
N HIS A 611 -16.52 7.06 23.03
CA HIS A 611 -16.60 7.51 24.43
C HIS A 611 -15.56 6.84 25.35
N GLU A 612 -14.99 5.70 24.94
CA GLU A 612 -13.85 5.06 25.62
C GLU A 612 -12.60 5.93 25.45
N GLU A 613 -12.35 6.45 24.25
CA GLU A 613 -11.19 7.30 23.95
C GLU A 613 -11.21 8.68 24.61
N ARG A 614 -12.38 9.16 25.08
CA ARG A 614 -12.56 10.51 25.65
C ARG A 614 -12.33 10.58 27.18
N ARG A 615 -12.01 9.47 27.84
CA ARG A 615 -11.87 9.41 29.31
C ARG A 615 -10.52 9.95 29.84
N PRO A 616 -10.49 10.46 31.09
CA PRO A 616 -9.29 11.10 31.68
C PRO A 616 -8.07 10.18 31.75
N LEU A 617 -8.23 8.90 32.06
CA LEU A 617 -7.11 7.95 32.20
C LEU A 617 -6.37 7.69 30.87
N LEU A 618 -7.11 7.43 29.78
CA LEU A 618 -6.55 7.27 28.43
C LEU A 618 -6.02 8.59 27.84
N ARG A 619 -6.53 9.74 28.31
CA ARG A 619 -6.00 11.06 27.98
C ARG A 619 -4.74 11.39 28.78
N ALA A 620 -4.69 11.08 30.08
CA ALA A 620 -3.54 11.31 30.93
C ALA A 620 -2.34 10.48 30.51
N GLU A 621 -2.56 9.20 30.16
CA GLU A 621 -1.53 8.33 29.56
C GLU A 621 -0.99 8.95 28.25
N ARG A 622 -1.86 9.25 27.27
CA ARG A 622 -1.44 9.84 26.00
C ARG A 622 -0.80 11.22 26.18
N LEU A 623 -1.24 12.01 27.15
CA LEU A 623 -0.74 13.35 27.42
C LEU A 623 0.63 13.32 28.10
N LEU A 624 0.78 12.54 29.17
CA LEU A 624 2.02 12.46 29.96
C LEU A 624 3.12 11.66 29.25
N LEU A 625 2.77 10.57 28.54
CA LEU A 625 3.76 9.67 27.96
C LEU A 625 4.11 9.96 26.50
N ARG A 626 3.25 10.67 25.76
CA ARG A 626 3.47 10.92 24.32
C ARG A 626 3.40 12.40 23.94
N LYS A 627 2.31 13.09 24.30
CA LYS A 627 2.11 14.46 23.80
C LYS A 627 2.97 15.51 24.50
N ALA A 628 3.08 15.50 25.83
CA ALA A 628 3.82 16.54 26.56
C ALA A 628 5.34 16.43 26.35
N PRO A 629 6.00 15.27 26.55
CA PRO A 629 7.43 15.16 26.27
C PRO A 629 7.74 15.26 24.78
N GLY A 630 6.89 14.70 23.91
CA GLY A 630 7.01 14.86 22.45
C GLY A 630 6.91 16.31 22.00
N LYS A 631 6.01 17.12 22.59
CA LYS A 631 5.92 18.56 22.29
C LYS A 631 7.16 19.31 22.76
N ILE A 632 7.66 19.04 23.97
CA ILE A 632 8.89 19.66 24.50
C ILE A 632 10.09 19.35 23.61
N LEU A 633 10.27 18.08 23.26
CA LEU A 633 11.38 17.63 22.41
C LEU A 633 11.23 18.12 20.96
N SER A 634 10.00 18.22 20.42
CA SER A 634 9.76 18.84 19.11
C SER A 634 10.13 20.34 19.08
N VAL A 635 9.81 21.07 20.16
CA VAL A 635 10.19 22.48 20.31
C VAL A 635 11.70 22.60 20.46
N ALA A 636 12.34 21.72 21.23
CA ALA A 636 13.81 21.67 21.34
C ALA A 636 14.48 21.35 19.99
N ARG A 637 13.91 20.43 19.20
CA ARG A 637 14.38 20.11 17.83
C ARG A 637 14.23 21.32 16.91
N SER A 638 13.11 22.03 16.97
CA SER A 638 12.90 23.25 16.16
C SER A 638 13.89 24.38 16.49
N ARG A 639 14.32 24.51 17.75
CA ARG A 639 15.33 25.50 18.18
C ARG A 639 16.74 25.09 17.76
N THR A 640 17.09 23.81 17.92
CA THR A 640 18.41 23.27 17.53
C THR A 640 18.61 23.23 16.02
N ARG A 641 17.54 23.16 15.22
CA ARG A 641 17.58 23.32 13.75
C ARG A 641 18.16 24.65 13.28
N ARG A 642 18.03 25.73 14.07
CA ARG A 642 18.61 27.04 13.75
C ARG A 642 20.13 27.12 14.01
N MET A 643 20.72 26.09 14.60
CA MET A 643 22.15 26.04 14.90
C MET A 643 22.95 25.41 13.75
N SER A 644 24.13 25.96 13.46
CA SER A 644 25.07 25.43 12.46
C SER A 644 25.61 24.04 12.83
N ALA A 645 25.73 23.72 14.12
CA ALA A 645 26.17 22.43 14.62
C ALA A 645 25.04 21.39 14.68
N LEU A 646 25.32 20.17 14.22
CA LEU A 646 24.37 19.04 14.22
C LEU A 646 24.26 18.27 15.52
N ARG A 647 25.30 18.29 16.36
CA ARG A 647 25.33 17.50 17.60
C ARG A 647 24.12 17.80 18.50
N PRO A 648 23.70 19.06 18.71
CA PRO A 648 22.52 19.36 19.51
C PRO A 648 21.23 18.77 18.92
N GLU A 649 21.01 18.94 17.61
CA GLU A 649 19.81 18.41 16.94
C GLU A 649 19.79 16.88 16.95
N LEU A 650 20.93 16.24 16.70
CA LEU A 650 21.07 14.79 16.74
C LEU A 650 20.84 14.25 18.15
N THR A 651 21.36 14.90 19.19
CA THR A 651 21.11 14.51 20.59
C THR A 651 19.62 14.59 20.93
N VAL A 652 18.94 15.65 20.49
CA VAL A 652 17.49 15.78 20.68
C VAL A 652 16.72 14.72 19.88
N ALA A 653 17.11 14.43 18.64
CA ALA A 653 16.50 13.40 17.81
C ALA A 653 16.66 11.99 18.42
N VAL A 654 17.85 11.66 18.93
CA VAL A 654 18.11 10.39 19.64
C VAL A 654 17.29 10.31 20.93
N ALA A 655 17.20 11.40 21.70
CA ALA A 655 16.38 11.47 22.90
C ALA A 655 14.89 11.27 22.60
N GLN A 656 14.38 11.91 21.54
CA GLN A 656 13.00 11.74 21.05
C GLN A 656 12.72 10.31 20.62
N TRP A 657 13.64 9.70 19.86
CA TRP A 657 13.53 8.30 19.45
C TRP A 657 13.52 7.34 20.65
N ALA A 658 14.43 7.52 21.60
CA ALA A 658 14.50 6.71 22.81
C ALA A 658 13.22 6.86 23.66
N HIS A 659 12.72 8.10 23.80
CA HIS A 659 11.46 8.38 24.48
C HIS A 659 10.27 7.71 23.79
N ASN A 660 10.13 7.84 22.47
CA ASN A 660 9.04 7.22 21.71
C ASN A 660 9.06 5.69 21.84
N ARG A 661 10.24 5.09 21.82
CA ARG A 661 10.41 3.65 22.03
C ARG A 661 10.01 3.24 23.45
N ALA A 662 10.43 3.98 24.47
CA ALA A 662 10.07 3.73 25.86
C ALA A 662 8.55 3.89 26.10
N ALA A 663 7.95 4.95 25.57
CA ALA A 663 6.52 5.21 25.66
C ALA A 663 5.69 4.14 24.93
N GLY A 664 6.14 3.68 23.76
CA GLY A 664 5.53 2.56 23.04
C GLY A 664 5.58 1.26 23.83
N ALA A 665 6.75 0.92 24.38
CA ALA A 665 6.94 -0.27 25.20
C ALA A 665 6.10 -0.25 26.49
N PHE A 666 6.04 0.90 27.17
CA PHE A 666 5.21 1.09 28.35
C PHE A 666 3.71 0.92 28.02
N HIS A 667 3.25 1.54 26.93
CA HIS A 667 1.87 1.43 26.50
C HIS A 667 1.45 -0.02 26.24
N GLN A 668 2.30 -0.78 25.52
CA GLN A 668 2.01 -2.18 25.20
C GLN A 668 2.17 -3.12 26.40
N LYS A 669 3.24 -3.00 27.19
CA LYS A 669 3.59 -3.98 28.23
C LYS A 669 2.96 -3.70 29.59
N VAL A 670 2.68 -2.43 29.91
CA VAL A 670 2.20 -2.01 31.23
C VAL A 670 0.77 -1.52 31.15
N PHE A 671 0.52 -0.49 30.33
CA PHE A 671 -0.78 0.16 30.28
C PHE A 671 -1.87 -0.75 29.72
N ASN A 672 -1.65 -1.41 28.58
CA ASN A 672 -2.67 -2.29 27.99
C ASN A 672 -3.01 -3.48 28.88
N ARG A 673 -2.02 -4.05 29.58
CA ARG A 673 -2.25 -5.15 30.53
C ARG A 673 -3.08 -4.69 31.73
N GLY A 674 -2.74 -3.54 32.33
CA GLY A 674 -3.51 -2.98 33.46
C GLY A 674 -4.90 -2.51 33.04
N TYR A 675 -5.02 -1.92 31.84
CA TYR A 675 -6.30 -1.43 31.33
C TYR A 675 -7.30 -2.55 31.08
N GLN A 676 -6.86 -3.72 30.59
CA GLN A 676 -7.74 -4.88 30.38
C GLN A 676 -8.49 -5.32 31.65
N VAL A 677 -7.89 -5.15 32.83
CA VAL A 677 -8.53 -5.49 34.12
C VAL A 677 -9.69 -4.54 34.44
N VAL A 678 -9.54 -3.25 34.17
CA VAL A 678 -10.55 -2.22 34.51
C VAL A 678 -11.53 -1.93 33.36
N ARG A 679 -11.18 -2.32 32.14
CA ARG A 679 -11.94 -2.07 30.90
C ARG A 679 -13.42 -2.53 30.98
N PRO A 680 -13.78 -3.70 31.54
CA PRO A 680 -15.19 -4.11 31.63
C PRO A 680 -16.05 -3.13 32.45
N LEU A 681 -15.52 -2.59 33.55
CA LEU A 681 -16.20 -1.58 34.37
C LEU A 681 -16.30 -0.22 33.65
N VAL A 682 -15.28 0.13 32.87
CA VAL A 682 -15.28 1.34 32.04
C VAL A 682 -16.34 1.24 30.94
N LEU A 683 -16.39 0.12 30.21
CA LEU A 683 -17.38 -0.15 29.17
C LEU A 683 -18.80 -0.14 29.73
N TRP A 684 -19.04 -0.73 30.90
CA TRP A 684 -20.33 -0.61 31.58
C TRP A 684 -20.70 0.84 31.88
N ARG A 685 -19.76 1.63 32.42
CA ARG A 685 -20.03 3.05 32.74
C ARG A 685 -20.35 3.87 31.49
N ILE A 686 -19.77 3.53 30.34
CA ILE A 686 -20.07 4.15 29.04
C ILE A 686 -21.45 3.70 28.56
N ALA A 687 -21.67 2.38 28.48
CA ALA A 687 -22.94 1.81 28.03
C ALA A 687 -24.11 2.35 28.86
N ARG A 688 -23.99 2.38 30.20
CA ARG A 688 -24.98 2.96 31.12
C ARG A 688 -25.37 4.40 30.78
N ARG A 689 -24.43 5.22 30.30
CA ARG A 689 -24.66 6.64 30.02
C ARG A 689 -25.10 6.90 28.58
N GLN A 690 -24.62 6.09 27.62
CA GLN A 690 -24.69 6.42 26.20
C GLN A 690 -25.55 5.46 25.39
N ALA A 691 -25.57 4.18 25.75
CA ALA A 691 -26.33 3.14 25.05
C ALA A 691 -27.65 2.87 25.77
N VAL A 692 -27.61 2.56 27.09
CA VAL A 692 -28.77 2.14 27.88
C VAL A 692 -29.95 3.12 27.82
N PRO A 693 -29.78 4.45 27.91
CA PRO A 693 -30.91 5.39 27.82
C PRO A 693 -31.59 5.42 26.44
N LYS A 694 -30.94 4.87 25.41
CA LYS A 694 -31.45 4.82 24.02
C LYS A 694 -32.05 3.45 23.69
N LEU A 695 -31.99 2.49 24.62
CA LEU A 695 -32.60 1.19 24.48
C LEU A 695 -34.04 1.28 24.99
N ASP A 696 -34.97 0.73 24.21
CA ASP A 696 -36.32 0.49 24.69
C ASP A 696 -36.39 -0.86 25.40
N LEU A 697 -35.98 -0.84 26.67
CA LEU A 697 -35.92 -2.03 27.51
C LEU A 697 -37.30 -2.57 27.91
N GLY A 698 -38.37 -1.78 27.76
CA GLY A 698 -39.73 -2.23 28.00
C GLY A 698 -40.24 -3.18 26.93
N ARG A 699 -39.77 -3.00 25.68
CA ARG A 699 -40.08 -3.86 24.52
C ARG A 699 -38.96 -4.84 24.17
N THR A 700 -37.88 -4.87 24.97
CA THR A 700 -36.78 -5.80 24.74
C THR A 700 -37.15 -7.17 25.31
N ARG A 701 -37.28 -8.18 24.44
CA ARG A 701 -37.60 -9.56 24.86
C ARG A 701 -36.40 -10.31 25.42
N ARG A 702 -35.19 -9.97 24.97
CA ARG A 702 -33.94 -10.65 25.39
C ARG A 702 -32.71 -9.78 25.16
N VAL A 703 -31.72 -9.94 26.03
CA VAL A 703 -30.34 -9.44 25.83
C VAL A 703 -29.42 -10.62 25.59
N VAL A 704 -28.64 -10.58 24.51
CA VAL A 704 -27.66 -11.61 24.18
C VAL A 704 -26.25 -11.03 24.21
N VAL A 705 -25.38 -11.65 25.00
CA VAL A 705 -23.99 -11.22 25.17
C VAL A 705 -23.06 -12.14 24.38
N SER A 706 -22.47 -11.60 23.32
CA SER A 706 -21.44 -12.27 22.54
C SER A 706 -20.06 -11.93 23.09
N GLY A 707 -19.47 -12.89 23.81
CA GLY A 707 -18.11 -12.86 24.32
C GLY A 707 -17.90 -12.19 25.69
N VAL A 708 -16.76 -12.51 26.31
CA VAL A 708 -16.42 -12.15 27.71
C VAL A 708 -16.43 -10.65 28.00
N ASP A 709 -15.99 -9.81 27.04
CA ASP A 709 -15.92 -8.36 27.18
C ASP A 709 -17.29 -7.71 27.45
N GLY A 710 -18.38 -8.35 27.01
CA GLY A 710 -19.75 -7.85 27.17
C GLY A 710 -20.45 -8.33 28.44
N VAL A 711 -19.89 -9.31 29.16
CA VAL A 711 -20.55 -10.00 30.29
C VAL A 711 -20.89 -9.02 31.40
N THR A 712 -19.99 -8.08 31.72
CA THR A 712 -20.26 -7.06 32.74
C THR A 712 -21.45 -6.16 32.37
N ILE A 713 -21.65 -5.87 31.08
CA ILE A 713 -22.81 -5.08 30.61
C ILE A 713 -24.08 -5.90 30.76
N GLY A 714 -24.07 -7.15 30.28
CA GLY A 714 -25.21 -8.06 30.43
C GLY A 714 -25.62 -8.27 31.88
N TRP A 715 -24.67 -8.60 32.76
CA TRP A 715 -24.91 -8.82 34.19
C TRP A 715 -25.51 -7.57 34.87
N LYS A 716 -25.02 -6.37 34.53
CA LYS A 716 -25.55 -5.13 35.09
C LYS A 716 -26.93 -4.76 34.54
N LEU A 717 -27.26 -5.15 33.30
CA LEU A 717 -28.61 -5.02 32.74
C LEU A 717 -29.58 -5.97 33.47
N ALA A 718 -29.21 -7.25 33.64
CA ALA A 718 -30.02 -8.23 34.38
C ALA A 718 -30.33 -7.77 35.81
N ARG A 719 -29.31 -7.25 36.53
CA ARG A 719 -29.50 -6.75 37.90
C ARG A 719 -30.43 -5.53 37.98
N ARG A 720 -30.53 -4.73 36.93
CA ARG A 720 -31.38 -3.53 36.88
C ARG A 720 -32.78 -3.81 36.37
N HIS A 721 -32.93 -4.84 35.55
CA HIS A 721 -34.19 -5.29 34.97
C HIS A 721 -34.34 -6.79 35.24
N PRO A 722 -34.74 -7.18 36.46
CA PRO A 722 -34.76 -8.60 36.87
C PRO A 722 -35.65 -9.49 36.01
N LYS A 723 -36.66 -8.90 35.34
CA LYS A 723 -37.58 -9.59 34.43
C LYS A 723 -37.05 -9.71 32.99
N LEU A 724 -35.89 -9.13 32.67
CA LEU A 724 -35.29 -9.15 31.33
C LEU A 724 -34.34 -10.34 31.18
N PRO A 725 -34.63 -11.32 30.30
CA PRO A 725 -33.74 -12.46 30.08
C PRO A 725 -32.40 -12.00 29.49
N VAL A 726 -31.29 -12.31 30.16
CA VAL A 726 -29.93 -12.05 29.67
C VAL A 726 -29.20 -13.38 29.52
N THR A 727 -28.74 -13.68 28.31
CA THR A 727 -28.06 -14.94 27.99
C THR A 727 -26.77 -14.70 27.20
N THR A 728 -25.86 -15.67 27.22
CA THR A 728 -24.69 -15.74 26.33
C THR A 728 -24.93 -16.69 25.15
N SER A 729 -26.07 -17.40 25.13
CA SER A 729 -26.43 -18.31 24.04
C SER A 729 -26.83 -17.53 22.79
N LEU A 730 -26.25 -17.89 21.65
CA LEU A 730 -26.56 -17.37 20.32
C LEU A 730 -27.57 -18.25 19.57
N ALA A 731 -28.34 -19.06 20.29
CA ALA A 731 -29.46 -19.83 19.75
C ALA A 731 -30.80 -19.17 20.13
N TRP A 732 -31.74 -19.16 19.19
CA TRP A 732 -33.15 -18.95 19.52
C TRP A 732 -33.69 -20.33 19.91
N ALA A 733 -34.22 -20.47 21.14
CA ALA A 733 -34.90 -21.69 21.51
C ALA A 733 -36.27 -21.63 20.83
N ASP A 734 -36.43 -22.38 19.74
CA ASP A 734 -37.75 -22.69 19.21
C ASP A 734 -38.28 -23.83 20.10
N ASP A 735 -39.05 -23.46 21.14
CA ASP A 735 -40.04 -24.26 21.89
C ASP A 735 -40.21 -23.70 23.33
N GLU A 736 -41.25 -22.87 23.50
CA GLU A 736 -42.08 -22.88 24.72
C GLU A 736 -43.52 -23.04 24.23
N SER A 737 -43.95 -24.30 24.13
CA SER A 737 -45.34 -24.71 24.30
C SER A 737 -45.83 -24.34 25.70
#